data_AF-A0A9E1UQN4-F1
#
_entry.id   AF-A0A9E1UQN4-F1
#
_cell.length_a   1.000
_cell.length_b   1.000
_cell.length_c   1.000
_cell.angle_alpha   90.00
_cell.angle_beta   90.00
_cell.angle_gamma   90.00
#
_symmetry.space_group_name_H-M   'P 1'
#
loop_
_entity.id
_entity.type
_entity.pdbx_description
1 polymer ?
#
loop_
_entity_poly.entity_id
_entity_poly.type
_entity_poly.pdbx_seq_one_letter_code
_entity_poly.pdbx_strand_id
1 'polypeptide(L)'
;MPKHAFLFAAMVFGIAHAADLPVLLWTPDQASGLSVPSGGDGGNVAETIDGKTVRRIAPKSLYFYVRIEDKGYEQAAPLDLYLSVEAADDEFNRVGVQYDRATPGNRAGANYAKAEGGAILTGQGGWRTIHFKLPQARAGHGQNHSTDFRLNARGLAVRSVRVAAKEPAGFALSQSLSAETIRGLEVKRPAGMELTIGNDASDTDAKILKALSVTSVESYVHWASVEGEARDQWNWSQWDRQAETLQANGLKWVPFLIAGPAYATPLWFQESEQSRVVRCLEHGKDSKVQSIFNPQLPAMADRFLAAFAERYRDRGVIESVLLGVTGIYGESIYPAGPEGGWTAQLTGPYHNHLGWWAGDELAEAAFRKAMQTRYGEIAALNQAWGTTHADFAAVKPFLPKHAPNDRARADFAEWYQQVMTDWSVLWVKATRKHFPKTEIYLCTGGSGTPVLGADFTAQAKAIAPFGAGIRITNEASSYPHNFVITREVATATELYKTFAGFEPAGLVDEKGVVARIYNATASGIRQLHYYQPNILQSKAALANFRRDAALVIPRQPEVSVGFYVSRESWAVAPETLGPMYEQARALRDLTDFAMVTRQSVVDGALRDLRALVLLQSPVLEPAAAKAIEEWVQQGGILVAADLSSARLASRLYDGAAWQKRLLAHASTGPELIRAVLDGKAPDRWQLHVGTPADGSWLQG
;
A
#
# COMPACT_ATOMS: atom_id res chain seq x y z
N MET A 1 -44.64 60.40 -47.09
CA MET A 1 -45.10 59.57 -45.94
C MET A 1 -43.94 58.69 -45.49
N PRO A 2 -43.81 58.39 -44.18
CA PRO A 2 -42.57 58.69 -43.45
C PRO A 2 -41.79 57.47 -42.89
N LYS A 3 -40.50 57.71 -42.58
CA LYS A 3 -39.71 57.35 -41.36
C LYS A 3 -39.59 55.84 -40.97
N HIS A 4 -38.44 55.26 -40.61
CA HIS A 4 -37.37 55.70 -39.69
C HIS A 4 -36.03 54.98 -39.93
N ALA A 5 -34.94 55.66 -39.55
CA ALA A 5 -33.55 55.22 -39.51
C ALA A 5 -33.24 54.30 -38.31
N PHE A 6 -32.17 53.50 -38.43
CA PHE A 6 -31.40 53.03 -37.27
C PHE A 6 -29.90 53.23 -37.54
N LEU A 7 -29.27 54.01 -36.66
CA LEU A 7 -27.82 54.16 -36.52
C LEU A 7 -27.21 52.82 -36.08
N PHE A 8 -26.12 52.40 -36.71
CA PHE A 8 -25.16 51.47 -36.12
C PHE A 8 -23.90 52.24 -35.76
N ALA A 9 -23.70 52.51 -34.48
CA ALA A 9 -22.42 52.94 -33.94
C ALA A 9 -21.55 51.69 -33.76
N ALA A 10 -20.47 51.60 -34.53
CA ALA A 10 -19.45 50.57 -34.34
C ALA A 10 -18.60 50.96 -33.12
N MET A 11 -18.83 50.29 -31.98
CA MET A 11 -17.87 50.28 -30.88
C MET A 11 -16.65 49.47 -31.31
N VAL A 12 -15.55 50.17 -31.55
CA VAL A 12 -14.22 49.57 -31.67
C VAL A 12 -13.81 49.10 -30.27
N PHE A 13 -13.88 47.79 -30.02
CA PHE A 13 -13.20 47.19 -28.89
C PHE A 13 -11.69 47.20 -29.17
N GLY A 14 -10.95 48.03 -28.44
CA GLY A 14 -9.49 47.99 -28.46
C GLY A 14 -9.02 46.63 -27.96
N ILE A 15 -8.27 45.90 -28.81
CA ILE A 15 -7.56 44.70 -28.40
C ILE A 15 -6.32 45.16 -27.61
N ALA A 16 -6.42 45.17 -26.29
CA ALA A 16 -5.27 45.39 -25.43
C ALA A 16 -4.25 44.28 -25.69
N HIS A 17 -3.06 44.63 -26.20
CA HIS A 17 -1.97 43.68 -26.32
C HIS A 17 -1.52 43.28 -24.90
N ALA A 18 -1.08 42.04 -24.71
CA ALA A 18 -0.62 41.53 -23.39
C ALA A 18 0.45 42.41 -22.70
N ALA A 19 1.10 43.31 -23.46
CA ALA A 19 2.08 44.28 -22.98
C ALA A 19 1.52 45.38 -22.05
N ASP A 20 0.20 45.64 -22.06
CA ASP A 20 -0.41 46.77 -21.33
C ASP A 20 -1.28 46.35 -20.12
N LEU A 21 -1.32 45.06 -19.76
CA LEU A 21 -2.14 44.59 -18.65
C LEU A 21 -1.52 44.93 -17.29
N PRO A 22 -2.31 45.44 -16.32
CA PRO A 22 -1.80 45.80 -15.00
C PRO A 22 -1.38 44.55 -14.22
N VAL A 23 -0.38 44.69 -13.35
CA VAL A 23 -0.05 43.65 -12.36
C VAL A 23 -1.15 43.63 -11.31
N LEU A 24 -1.76 42.47 -11.11
CA LEU A 24 -2.82 42.28 -10.14
C LEU A 24 -2.22 41.85 -8.81
N LEU A 25 -2.82 42.31 -7.70
CA LEU A 25 -2.33 42.05 -6.34
C LEU A 25 -3.50 41.70 -5.43
N TRP A 26 -3.30 40.69 -4.60
CA TRP A 26 -4.15 40.41 -3.46
C TRP A 26 -3.31 40.27 -2.20
N THR A 27 -3.81 40.86 -1.12
CA THR A 27 -3.42 40.66 0.28
C THR A 27 -4.70 40.64 1.13
N PRO A 28 -4.68 40.16 2.38
CA PRO A 28 -5.85 40.20 3.25
C PRO A 28 -6.43 41.61 3.47
N ASP A 29 -5.58 42.65 3.41
CA ASP A 29 -5.95 44.03 3.72
C ASP A 29 -6.18 44.89 2.46
N GLN A 30 -5.68 44.45 1.30
CA GLN A 30 -5.73 45.19 0.04
C GLN A 30 -5.85 44.23 -1.15
N ALA A 31 -6.79 44.53 -2.05
CA ALA A 31 -6.95 43.80 -3.31
C ALA A 31 -7.03 44.77 -4.50
N SER A 32 -6.34 44.44 -5.58
CA SER A 32 -6.31 45.14 -6.86
C SER A 32 -6.46 44.13 -7.99
N GLY A 33 -7.68 44.01 -8.50
CA GLY A 33 -8.03 43.13 -9.62
C GLY A 33 -8.01 41.62 -9.32
N LEU A 34 -7.92 41.22 -8.06
CA LEU A 34 -8.02 39.83 -7.59
C LEU A 34 -8.99 39.72 -6.42
N SER A 35 -9.66 38.58 -6.27
CA SER A 35 -10.40 38.20 -5.07
C SER A 35 -10.09 36.77 -4.65
N VAL A 36 -10.32 36.46 -3.37
CA VAL A 36 -10.10 35.12 -2.78
C VAL A 36 -11.39 34.64 -2.14
N PRO A 37 -12.26 33.93 -2.90
CA PRO A 37 -13.45 33.32 -2.35
C PRO A 37 -13.11 32.29 -1.26
N SER A 38 -14.00 32.15 -0.28
CA SER A 38 -13.88 31.16 0.80
C SER A 38 -15.17 30.34 0.90
N GLY A 39 -15.09 29.07 0.54
CA GLY A 39 -16.24 28.16 0.57
C GLY A 39 -15.87 26.76 0.09
N GLY A 40 -16.73 25.78 0.36
CA GLY A 40 -16.55 24.40 -0.10
C GLY A 40 -15.19 23.79 0.28
N ASP A 41 -14.51 23.21 -0.70
CA ASP A 41 -13.17 22.62 -0.57
C ASP A 41 -12.04 23.66 -0.57
N GLY A 42 -12.35 24.97 -0.61
CA GLY A 42 -11.39 26.06 -0.47
C GLY A 42 -11.76 27.10 0.58
N GLY A 43 -12.42 26.67 1.65
CA GLY A 43 -12.59 27.47 2.86
C GLY A 43 -11.24 27.94 3.42
N ASN A 44 -11.18 29.19 3.83
CA ASN A 44 -10.00 29.79 4.43
C ASN A 44 -10.38 30.74 5.59
N VAL A 45 -9.45 30.94 6.52
CA VAL A 45 -9.63 31.73 7.75
C VAL A 45 -8.55 32.80 7.85
N ALA A 46 -8.89 33.94 8.46
CA ALA A 46 -7.89 34.98 8.75
C ALA A 46 -7.06 34.56 9.95
N GLU A 47 -5.76 34.82 9.88
CA GLU A 47 -4.80 34.52 10.94
C GLU A 47 -3.69 35.58 10.93
N THR A 48 -2.93 35.67 12.01
CA THR A 48 -1.73 36.50 12.10
C THR A 48 -0.52 35.61 12.39
N ILE A 49 0.50 35.70 11.53
CA ILE A 49 1.77 34.96 11.66
C ILE A 49 2.89 35.99 11.62
N ASP A 50 3.79 35.97 12.60
CA ASP A 50 4.90 36.94 12.70
C ASP A 50 4.46 38.41 12.51
N GLY A 51 3.31 38.77 13.07
CA GLY A 51 2.73 40.12 12.96
C GLY A 51 2.15 40.49 11.60
N LYS A 52 2.06 39.54 10.65
CA LYS A 52 1.47 39.75 9.32
C LYS A 52 0.11 39.06 9.22
N THR A 53 -0.89 39.78 8.72
CA THR A 53 -2.21 39.20 8.39
C THR A 53 -2.06 38.24 7.21
N VAL A 54 -2.69 37.07 7.31
CA VAL A 54 -2.74 36.05 6.26
C VAL A 54 -4.15 35.48 6.11
N ARG A 55 -4.36 34.73 5.04
CA ARG A 55 -5.46 33.77 4.94
C ARG A 55 -4.89 32.35 4.90
N ARG A 56 -5.30 31.51 5.83
CA ARG A 56 -4.93 30.10 5.89
C ARG A 56 -6.04 29.21 5.33
N ILE A 57 -5.68 28.23 4.51
CA ILE A 57 -6.60 27.16 4.10
C ILE A 57 -7.10 26.43 5.35
N ALA A 58 -8.42 26.33 5.51
CA ALA A 58 -9.03 25.73 6.69
C ALA A 58 -8.78 24.21 6.75
N PRO A 59 -8.83 23.55 7.93
CA PRO A 59 -8.49 22.14 8.09
C PRO A 59 -9.27 21.14 7.21
N LYS A 60 -10.52 21.46 6.84
CA LYS A 60 -11.37 20.63 5.98
C LYS A 60 -11.28 20.99 4.49
N SER A 61 -10.42 21.93 4.14
CA SER A 61 -10.26 22.46 2.79
C SER A 61 -8.89 22.09 2.24
N LEU A 62 -8.79 22.00 0.92
CA LEU A 62 -7.58 21.60 0.19
C LEU A 62 -7.00 22.76 -0.63
N TYR A 63 -7.84 23.74 -0.97
CA TYR A 63 -7.53 24.73 -1.98
C TYR A 63 -7.58 26.16 -1.47
N PHE A 64 -6.76 27.01 -2.07
CA PHE A 64 -6.86 28.46 -1.95
C PHE A 64 -7.28 29.03 -3.30
N TYR A 65 -8.54 29.43 -3.42
CA TYR A 65 -9.12 29.89 -4.67
C TYR A 65 -8.79 31.35 -4.95
N VAL A 66 -8.42 31.66 -6.19
CA VAL A 66 -8.13 33.03 -6.62
C VAL A 66 -8.88 33.33 -7.91
N ARG A 67 -9.69 34.38 -7.87
CA ARG A 67 -10.41 34.91 -9.03
C ARG A 67 -9.73 36.19 -9.51
N ILE A 68 -9.58 36.31 -10.82
CA ILE A 68 -9.17 37.55 -11.49
C ILE A 68 -10.42 38.38 -11.72
N GLU A 69 -10.48 39.57 -11.14
CA GLU A 69 -11.61 40.51 -11.24
C GLU A 69 -11.36 41.60 -12.29
N ASP A 70 -10.12 41.72 -12.77
CA ASP A 70 -9.75 42.71 -13.78
C ASP A 70 -10.19 42.25 -15.18
N LYS A 71 -11.19 42.94 -15.73
CA LYS A 71 -11.76 42.64 -17.05
C LYS A 71 -10.75 42.72 -18.20
N GLY A 72 -9.61 43.39 -18.03
CA GLY A 72 -8.54 43.42 -19.03
C GLY A 72 -7.94 42.03 -19.29
N TYR A 73 -8.05 41.12 -18.32
CA TYR A 73 -7.59 39.74 -18.44
C TYR A 73 -8.63 38.81 -19.09
N GLU A 74 -9.89 39.23 -19.22
CA GLU A 74 -10.94 38.51 -19.96
C GLU A 74 -10.75 38.66 -21.49
N GLN A 75 -9.64 38.15 -22.00
CA GLN A 75 -9.30 38.22 -23.43
C GLN A 75 -9.85 37.03 -24.21
N ALA A 76 -10.17 37.26 -25.49
CA ALA A 76 -10.60 36.21 -26.41
C ALA A 76 -9.49 35.18 -26.72
N ALA A 77 -8.23 35.60 -26.64
CA ALA A 77 -7.05 34.74 -26.77
C ALA A 77 -6.51 34.34 -25.39
N PRO A 78 -5.99 33.12 -25.21
CA PRO A 78 -5.39 32.70 -23.95
C PRO A 78 -4.10 33.46 -23.64
N LEU A 79 -3.80 33.66 -22.35
CA LEU A 79 -2.65 34.42 -21.86
C LEU A 79 -1.64 33.49 -21.17
N ASP A 80 -0.35 33.81 -21.28
CA ASP A 80 0.64 33.25 -20.37
C ASP A 80 0.67 34.10 -19.09
N LEU A 81 0.30 33.50 -17.96
CA LEU A 81 0.27 34.20 -16.66
C LEU A 81 1.46 33.81 -15.78
N TYR A 82 2.03 34.81 -15.11
CA TYR A 82 3.12 34.68 -14.17
C TYR A 82 2.59 34.99 -12.76
N LEU A 83 2.59 33.98 -11.92
CA LEU A 83 2.02 34.01 -10.58
C LEU A 83 3.15 34.01 -9.54
N SER A 84 3.07 34.92 -8.57
CA SER A 84 3.95 34.95 -7.40
C SER A 84 3.12 34.92 -6.13
N VAL A 85 3.38 33.96 -5.25
CA VAL A 85 2.65 33.75 -3.99
C VAL A 85 3.61 33.90 -2.82
N GLU A 86 3.35 34.84 -1.91
CA GLU A 86 4.06 34.91 -0.64
C GLU A 86 3.31 34.09 0.42
N ALA A 87 3.95 33.05 0.95
CA ALA A 87 3.39 32.15 1.95
C ALA A 87 4.35 31.95 3.14
N ALA A 88 3.78 31.61 4.30
CA ALA A 88 4.57 31.26 5.48
C ALA A 88 5.15 29.84 5.31
N ASP A 89 6.41 29.64 5.71
CA ASP A 89 7.07 28.33 5.75
C ASP A 89 6.88 27.69 7.14
N ASP A 90 5.64 27.55 7.59
CA ASP A 90 5.28 27.11 8.95
C ASP A 90 4.79 25.66 9.04
N GLU A 91 4.45 25.05 7.91
CA GLU A 91 4.10 23.65 7.72
C GLU A 91 4.96 23.00 6.63
N PHE A 92 5.12 21.66 6.68
CA PHE A 92 5.70 20.94 5.55
C PHE A 92 4.63 20.76 4.46
N ASN A 93 4.86 21.30 3.27
CA ASN A 93 3.89 21.26 2.17
C ASN A 93 4.54 21.30 0.80
N ARG A 94 3.90 20.66 -0.19
CA ARG A 94 4.19 20.89 -1.61
C ARG A 94 3.16 21.85 -2.16
N VAL A 95 3.60 23.02 -2.59
CA VAL A 95 2.70 24.05 -3.12
C VAL A 95 2.63 23.92 -4.63
N GLY A 96 1.46 23.55 -5.14
CA GLY A 96 1.15 23.48 -6.56
C GLY A 96 -0.01 24.41 -6.94
N VAL A 97 -0.21 24.62 -8.24
CA VAL A 97 -1.34 25.38 -8.78
C VAL A 97 -2.05 24.59 -9.86
N GLN A 98 -3.39 24.61 -9.78
CA GLN A 98 -4.26 24.18 -10.86
C GLN A 98 -4.98 25.39 -11.44
N TYR A 99 -5.11 25.44 -12.76
CA TYR A 99 -5.69 26.57 -13.46
C TYR A 99 -6.52 26.15 -14.67
N ASP A 100 -7.36 27.07 -15.12
CA ASP A 100 -8.16 26.90 -16.33
C ASP A 100 -7.29 27.15 -17.58
N ARG A 101 -6.95 26.09 -18.33
CA ARG A 101 -6.12 26.17 -19.53
C ARG A 101 -6.97 26.09 -20.79
N ALA A 102 -6.69 26.95 -21.76
CA ALA A 102 -7.28 26.82 -23.09
C ALA A 102 -6.77 25.54 -23.79
N THR A 103 -7.69 24.64 -24.13
CA THR A 103 -7.40 23.43 -24.94
C THR A 103 -8.25 23.40 -26.20
N PRO A 104 -7.71 22.99 -27.36
CA PRO A 104 -8.52 22.72 -28.55
C PRO A 104 -9.56 21.62 -28.29
N GLY A 105 -10.85 21.92 -28.52
CA GLY A 105 -11.92 20.91 -28.54
C GLY A 105 -12.61 20.57 -27.21
N ASN A 106 -12.58 21.45 -26.20
CA ASN A 106 -13.31 21.29 -24.92
C ASN A 106 -13.16 19.90 -24.28
N ARG A 107 -11.91 19.45 -24.10
CA ARG A 107 -11.62 18.16 -23.46
C ARG A 107 -11.93 18.22 -21.96
N ALA A 108 -12.58 17.17 -21.44
CA ALA A 108 -12.80 17.02 -20.01
C ALA A 108 -11.47 17.14 -19.23
N GLY A 109 -11.42 17.99 -18.20
CA GLY A 109 -10.24 18.21 -17.36
C GLY A 109 -9.34 19.39 -17.72
N ALA A 110 -9.59 20.09 -18.84
CA ALA A 110 -8.84 21.31 -19.21
C ALA A 110 -8.89 22.42 -18.15
N ASN A 111 -9.99 22.47 -17.40
CA ASN A 111 -10.19 23.40 -16.29
C ASN A 111 -9.31 23.08 -15.06
N TYR A 112 -8.48 22.04 -15.05
CA TYR A 112 -7.65 21.67 -13.89
C TYR A 112 -6.20 21.38 -14.28
N ALA A 113 -5.70 22.06 -15.30
CA ALA A 113 -4.31 21.93 -15.75
C ALA A 113 -3.33 22.30 -14.62
N LYS A 114 -2.20 21.60 -14.54
CA LYS A 114 -1.13 21.91 -13.57
C LYS A 114 -0.25 23.03 -14.12
N ALA A 115 0.02 24.04 -13.30
CA ALA A 115 0.99 25.08 -13.62
C ALA A 115 2.43 24.53 -13.66
N GLU A 116 3.32 25.25 -14.34
CA GLU A 116 4.77 25.06 -14.24
C GLU A 116 5.29 25.73 -12.97
N GLY A 117 6.28 25.12 -12.32
CA GLY A 117 6.89 25.63 -11.09
C GLY A 117 6.25 25.09 -9.81
N GLY A 118 6.57 25.75 -8.69
CA GLY A 118 6.17 25.35 -7.34
C GLY A 118 7.33 25.28 -6.37
N ALA A 119 7.01 25.01 -5.10
CA ALA A 119 8.01 24.91 -4.05
C ALA A 119 7.60 23.93 -2.95
N ILE A 120 8.60 23.47 -2.22
CA ILE A 120 8.44 22.72 -0.97
C ILE A 120 8.62 23.70 0.18
N LEU A 121 7.63 23.79 1.05
CA LEU A 121 7.74 24.36 2.39
C LEU A 121 8.21 23.27 3.35
N THR A 122 9.10 23.62 4.26
CA THR A 122 9.76 22.69 5.19
C THR A 122 9.27 22.81 6.63
N GLY A 123 8.51 23.86 6.95
CA GLY A 123 7.98 24.14 8.28
C GLY A 123 9.00 24.75 9.26
N GLN A 124 10.15 25.23 8.75
CA GLN A 124 11.25 25.80 9.54
C GLN A 124 11.04 27.28 9.94
N GLY A 125 9.95 27.90 9.50
CA GLY A 125 9.60 29.29 9.76
C GLY A 125 10.04 30.25 8.66
N GLY A 126 9.57 31.50 8.76
CA GLY A 126 9.86 32.55 7.79
C GLY A 126 8.87 32.62 6.61
N TRP A 127 9.24 33.39 5.60
CA TRP A 127 8.38 33.73 4.47
C TRP A 127 9.04 33.34 3.16
N ARG A 128 8.26 32.77 2.23
CA ARG A 128 8.73 32.37 0.92
C ARG A 128 7.85 32.94 -0.18
N THR A 129 8.48 33.49 -1.21
CA THR A 129 7.82 33.83 -2.46
C THR A 129 7.98 32.67 -3.43
N ILE A 130 6.85 32.13 -3.90
CA ILE A 130 6.77 30.96 -4.77
C ILE A 130 6.27 31.39 -6.15
N HIS A 131 6.93 30.94 -7.20
CA HIS A 131 6.62 31.32 -8.57
C HIS A 131 6.00 30.17 -9.37
N PHE A 132 5.00 30.51 -10.17
CA PHE A 132 4.34 29.60 -11.10
C PHE A 132 4.13 30.28 -12.45
N LYS A 133 4.26 29.51 -13.53
CA LYS A 133 3.84 29.93 -14.87
C LYS A 133 2.61 29.12 -15.27
N LEU A 134 1.61 29.80 -15.79
CA LEU A 134 0.35 29.23 -16.25
C LEU A 134 0.25 29.48 -17.76
N PRO A 135 0.82 28.59 -18.60
CA PRO A 135 0.79 28.77 -20.05
C PRO A 135 -0.64 28.66 -20.59
N GLN A 136 -0.99 29.54 -21.53
CA GLN A 136 -2.30 29.52 -22.20
C GLN A 136 -3.49 29.49 -21.22
N ALA A 137 -3.39 30.24 -20.12
CA ALA A 137 -4.46 30.40 -19.16
C ALA A 137 -5.66 31.13 -19.77
N ARG A 138 -6.85 30.66 -19.39
CA ARG A 138 -8.13 31.30 -19.66
C ARG A 138 -8.61 31.92 -18.35
N ALA A 139 -8.64 33.25 -18.26
CA ALA A 139 -9.26 33.96 -17.14
C ALA A 139 -10.79 34.00 -17.30
N GLY A 140 -11.38 32.82 -17.51
CA GLY A 140 -12.80 32.63 -17.83
C GLY A 140 -13.60 31.97 -16.71
N HIS A 141 -13.04 31.94 -15.50
CA HIS A 141 -13.71 31.44 -14.29
C HIS A 141 -14.11 29.96 -14.35
N GLY A 142 -13.31 29.12 -15.01
CA GLY A 142 -13.60 27.70 -15.23
C GLY A 142 -13.36 26.77 -14.03
N GLN A 143 -12.80 27.26 -12.92
CA GLN A 143 -12.63 26.47 -11.68
C GLN A 143 -13.93 26.45 -10.85
N ASN A 144 -13.95 25.58 -9.84
CA ASN A 144 -14.90 25.64 -8.73
C ASN A 144 -15.00 27.06 -8.17
N HIS A 145 -16.21 27.44 -7.71
CA HIS A 145 -16.51 28.79 -7.20
C HIS A 145 -16.24 29.90 -8.22
N SER A 146 -16.28 29.60 -9.52
CA SER A 146 -16.07 30.56 -10.61
C SER A 146 -14.74 31.29 -10.47
N THR A 147 -13.66 30.58 -10.19
CA THR A 147 -12.31 31.18 -10.09
C THR A 147 -11.44 30.76 -11.26
N ASP A 148 -10.24 31.33 -11.36
CA ASP A 148 -9.37 31.12 -12.52
C ASP A 148 -8.24 30.13 -12.22
N PHE A 149 -7.76 30.14 -10.98
CA PHE A 149 -6.80 29.16 -10.48
C PHE A 149 -6.97 28.89 -8.98
N ARG A 150 -6.36 27.80 -8.52
CA ARG A 150 -6.34 27.39 -7.12
C ARG A 150 -4.97 26.89 -6.70
N LEU A 151 -4.49 27.37 -5.55
CA LEU A 151 -3.31 26.79 -4.91
C LEU A 151 -3.72 25.48 -4.22
N ASN A 152 -2.85 24.48 -4.24
CA ASN A 152 -3.05 23.18 -3.59
C ASN A 152 -1.89 22.92 -2.62
N ALA A 153 -2.17 23.06 -1.33
CA ALA A 153 -1.28 22.72 -0.20
C ALA A 153 -2.08 22.83 1.10
N ARG A 154 -2.28 21.74 1.84
CA ARG A 154 -3.13 21.77 3.05
C ARG A 154 -2.59 22.72 4.10
N GLY A 155 -3.46 23.56 4.67
CA GLY A 155 -3.07 24.49 5.73
C GLY A 155 -2.12 25.60 5.28
N LEU A 156 -1.93 25.83 3.97
CA LEU A 156 -1.10 26.91 3.45
C LEU A 156 -1.60 28.28 3.96
N ALA A 157 -0.71 29.04 4.57
CA ALA A 157 -0.95 30.43 4.96
C ALA A 157 -0.41 31.39 3.89
N VAL A 158 -1.31 32.09 3.22
CA VAL A 158 -1.00 33.00 2.11
C VAL A 158 -1.10 34.44 2.58
N ARG A 159 -0.03 35.21 2.39
CA ARG A 159 0.02 36.65 2.67
C ARG A 159 -0.26 37.49 1.44
N SER A 160 0.28 37.10 0.28
CA SER A 160 0.03 37.83 -0.95
C SER A 160 0.02 36.95 -2.18
N VAL A 161 -0.76 37.36 -3.18
CA VAL A 161 -0.81 36.76 -4.51
C VAL A 161 -0.63 37.88 -5.54
N ARG A 162 0.28 37.69 -6.49
CA ARG A 162 0.51 38.61 -7.61
C ARG A 162 0.39 37.89 -8.93
N VAL A 163 -0.32 38.48 -9.88
CA VAL A 163 -0.51 37.95 -11.23
C VAL A 163 -0.08 38.99 -12.25
N ALA A 164 0.71 38.58 -13.23
CA ALA A 164 1.15 39.42 -14.34
C ALA A 164 1.05 38.68 -15.68
N ALA A 165 0.76 39.41 -16.76
CA ALA A 165 0.79 38.89 -18.13
C ALA A 165 2.20 38.87 -18.76
N LYS A 166 3.20 39.40 -18.04
CA LYS A 166 4.62 39.39 -18.42
C LYS A 166 5.46 38.86 -17.26
N GLU A 167 6.55 38.17 -17.60
CA GLU A 167 7.51 37.69 -16.62
C GLU A 167 8.04 38.84 -15.76
N PRO A 168 7.79 38.84 -14.44
CA PRO A 168 8.28 39.89 -13.56
C PRO A 168 9.78 39.72 -13.29
N ALA A 169 10.47 40.81 -12.96
CA ALA A 169 11.88 40.76 -12.60
C ALA A 169 12.10 39.84 -11.38
N GLY A 170 13.12 38.98 -11.44
CA GLY A 170 13.44 38.01 -10.38
C GLY A 170 12.55 36.77 -10.33
N PHE A 171 11.68 36.57 -11.33
CA PHE A 171 10.88 35.36 -11.47
C PHE A 171 11.76 34.14 -11.75
N ALA A 172 11.54 33.06 -11.01
CA ALA A 172 12.27 31.80 -11.19
C ALA A 172 11.36 30.61 -10.90
N LEU A 173 11.12 29.76 -11.91
CA LEU A 173 10.25 28.58 -11.79
C LEU A 173 10.86 27.47 -10.94
N SER A 174 12.18 27.33 -10.96
CA SER A 174 12.90 26.35 -10.13
C SER A 174 13.45 27.05 -8.90
N GLN A 175 12.82 26.80 -7.76
CA GLN A 175 13.26 27.33 -6.46
C GLN A 175 13.82 26.19 -5.61
N SER A 176 15.11 25.92 -5.81
CA SER A 176 15.84 24.97 -4.97
C SER A 176 15.80 25.42 -3.51
N LEU A 177 15.74 24.45 -2.59
CA LEU A 177 15.92 24.73 -1.17
C LEU A 177 17.35 25.22 -0.90
N SER A 178 17.49 26.19 0.00
CA SER A 178 18.81 26.66 0.41
C SER A 178 19.58 25.54 1.14
N ALA A 179 20.91 25.58 1.09
CA ALA A 179 21.73 24.63 1.83
C ALA A 179 21.46 24.68 3.35
N GLU A 180 21.10 25.85 3.88
CA GLU A 180 20.72 26.02 5.29
C GLU A 180 19.40 25.34 5.62
N THR A 181 18.40 25.49 4.75
CA THR A 181 17.10 24.82 4.88
C THR A 181 17.27 23.30 4.89
N ILE A 182 18.08 22.76 3.98
CA ILE A 182 18.40 21.33 3.93
C ILE A 182 19.13 20.88 5.22
N ARG A 183 20.14 21.63 5.69
CA ARG A 183 20.83 21.34 6.95
C ARG A 183 19.88 21.30 8.15
N GLY A 184 18.89 22.19 8.19
CA GLY A 184 17.90 22.21 9.26
C GLY A 184 16.97 20.98 9.30
N LEU A 185 16.95 20.16 8.24
CA LEU A 185 16.20 18.91 8.17
C LEU A 185 17.03 17.70 8.60
N GLU A 186 18.36 17.84 8.71
CA GLU A 186 19.26 16.71 8.91
C GLU A 186 18.90 15.87 10.14
N VAL A 187 18.99 14.55 9.96
CA VAL A 187 18.90 13.55 11.02
C VAL A 187 20.10 12.62 10.91
N LYS A 188 20.54 12.11 12.06
CA LYS A 188 21.56 11.06 12.12
C LYS A 188 20.90 9.75 12.51
N ARG A 189 21.21 8.71 11.74
CA ARG A 189 20.72 7.36 11.97
C ARG A 189 21.92 6.40 11.99
N PRO A 190 21.96 5.41 12.89
CA PRO A 190 22.96 4.36 12.80
C PRO A 190 22.77 3.51 11.55
N ALA A 191 23.84 2.89 11.05
CA ALA A 191 23.74 1.92 9.98
C ALA A 191 23.02 0.64 10.46
N GLY A 192 22.46 -0.14 9.53
CA GLY A 192 21.99 -1.50 9.80
C GLY A 192 20.57 -1.81 9.29
N MET A 193 19.68 -0.82 9.28
CA MET A 193 18.36 -0.94 8.64
C MET A 193 18.36 -0.17 7.31
N GLU A 194 17.79 -0.75 6.27
CA GLU A 194 17.44 -0.06 5.03
C GLU A 194 16.23 0.83 5.30
N LEU A 195 16.31 2.11 4.94
CA LEU A 195 15.20 3.04 5.03
C LEU A 195 14.86 3.47 3.62
N THR A 196 13.77 2.91 3.10
CA THR A 196 13.33 3.12 1.73
C THR A 196 12.15 4.08 1.70
N ILE A 197 12.17 5.04 0.78
CA ILE A 197 11.02 5.90 0.53
C ILE A 197 10.45 5.62 -0.86
N GLY A 198 9.19 5.21 -0.92
CA GLY A 198 8.44 5.07 -2.17
C GLY A 198 8.06 6.41 -2.76
N ASN A 199 7.97 6.45 -4.10
CA ASN A 199 7.81 7.58 -5.02
C ASN A 199 9.12 8.00 -5.69
N ASP A 200 9.06 8.23 -7.02
CA ASP A 200 10.16 8.83 -7.78
C ASP A 200 10.58 10.17 -7.15
N ALA A 201 11.87 10.48 -7.25
CA ALA A 201 12.48 11.60 -6.55
C ALA A 201 13.03 12.60 -7.57
N SER A 202 12.57 13.85 -7.48
CA SER A 202 13.31 14.96 -8.10
C SER A 202 14.63 15.20 -7.37
N ASP A 203 15.51 16.02 -7.95
CA ASP A 203 16.75 16.43 -7.28
C ASP A 203 16.50 17.09 -5.91
N THR A 204 15.44 17.88 -5.78
CA THR A 204 15.08 18.49 -4.47
C THR A 204 14.60 17.43 -3.48
N ASP A 205 13.80 16.46 -3.94
CA ASP A 205 13.34 15.35 -3.09
C ASP A 205 14.54 14.52 -2.63
N ALA A 206 15.44 14.16 -3.53
CA ALA A 206 16.64 13.41 -3.21
C ALA A 206 17.51 14.11 -2.15
N LYS A 207 17.65 15.44 -2.21
CA LYS A 207 18.36 16.23 -1.18
C LYS A 207 17.67 16.17 0.19
N ILE A 208 16.34 16.31 0.23
CA ILE A 208 15.56 16.19 1.48
C ILE A 208 15.71 14.78 2.05
N LEU A 209 15.49 13.75 1.23
CA LEU A 209 15.58 12.36 1.65
C LEU A 209 16.98 12.01 2.15
N LYS A 210 18.03 12.53 1.49
CA LYS A 210 19.40 12.39 1.95
C LYS A 210 19.63 13.03 3.32
N ALA A 211 19.11 14.24 3.55
CA ALA A 211 19.17 14.90 4.86
C ALA A 211 18.43 14.09 5.93
N LEU A 212 17.34 13.39 5.55
CA LEU A 212 16.59 12.49 6.43
C LEU A 212 17.24 11.10 6.61
N SER A 213 18.49 10.92 6.17
CA SER A 213 19.26 9.68 6.30
C SER A 213 18.57 8.45 5.67
N VAL A 214 17.75 8.68 4.65
CA VAL A 214 17.16 7.65 3.77
C VAL A 214 18.27 6.94 3.01
N THR A 215 18.16 5.62 2.85
CA THR A 215 19.16 4.81 2.12
C THR A 215 18.82 4.76 0.64
N SER A 216 17.53 4.55 0.33
CA SER A 216 17.07 4.33 -1.02
C SER A 216 15.73 4.97 -1.34
N VAL A 217 15.51 5.21 -2.63
CA VAL A 217 14.19 5.51 -3.18
C VAL A 217 13.64 4.29 -3.90
N GLU A 218 12.34 4.02 -3.78
CA GLU A 218 11.66 2.98 -4.53
C GLU A 218 10.84 3.54 -5.69
N SER A 219 10.97 2.91 -6.86
CA SER A 219 10.25 3.26 -8.08
C SER A 219 9.53 2.06 -8.67
N TYR A 220 8.31 2.27 -9.15
CA TYR A 220 7.50 1.26 -9.84
C TYR A 220 7.98 1.13 -11.28
N VAL A 221 8.89 0.18 -11.53
CA VAL A 221 9.39 -0.14 -12.86
C VAL A 221 8.55 -1.29 -13.41
N HIS A 222 7.48 -0.96 -14.12
CA HIS A 222 6.60 -1.98 -14.68
C HIS A 222 6.90 -2.24 -16.16
N TRP A 223 6.69 -3.47 -16.62
CA TRP A 223 7.01 -3.91 -17.98
C TRP A 223 6.40 -2.99 -19.06
N ALA A 224 5.13 -2.58 -18.89
CA ALA A 224 4.46 -1.64 -19.78
C ALA A 224 5.10 -0.24 -19.85
N SER A 225 5.80 0.22 -18.80
CA SER A 225 6.46 1.53 -18.82
C SER A 225 7.73 1.54 -19.67
N VAL A 226 8.34 0.38 -19.88
CA VAL A 226 9.65 0.26 -20.53
C VAL A 226 9.59 -0.43 -21.87
N GLU A 227 8.57 -1.22 -22.17
CA GLU A 227 8.36 -1.90 -23.47
C GLU A 227 6.91 -1.66 -23.95
N GLY A 228 6.42 -0.42 -23.80
CA GLY A 228 5.00 -0.10 -24.00
C GLY A 228 4.52 -0.10 -25.46
N GLU A 229 5.34 0.43 -26.38
CA GLU A 229 4.94 0.66 -27.78
C GLU A 229 4.84 -0.64 -28.59
N ALA A 230 5.90 -1.45 -28.55
CA ALA A 230 5.94 -2.74 -29.22
C ALA A 230 7.03 -3.62 -28.60
N ARG A 231 6.97 -4.91 -28.91
CA ARG A 231 8.00 -5.87 -28.52
C ARG A 231 9.39 -5.42 -29.02
N ASP A 232 10.38 -5.57 -28.14
CA ASP A 232 11.79 -5.22 -28.29
C ASP A 232 12.06 -3.71 -28.49
N GLN A 233 11.06 -2.84 -28.27
CA GLN A 233 11.22 -1.38 -28.29
C GLN A 233 11.29 -0.81 -26.87
N TRP A 234 12.50 -0.83 -26.30
CA TRP A 234 12.71 -0.40 -24.92
C TRP A 234 12.87 1.11 -24.75
N ASN A 235 12.13 1.72 -23.83
CA ASN A 235 12.29 3.10 -23.41
C ASN A 235 12.67 3.18 -21.92
N TRP A 236 13.94 3.50 -21.67
CA TRP A 236 14.50 3.58 -20.32
C TRP A 236 14.62 5.01 -19.79
N SER A 237 14.19 6.02 -20.57
CA SER A 237 14.54 7.43 -20.32
C SER A 237 14.11 7.98 -18.96
N GLN A 238 12.96 7.53 -18.43
CA GLN A 238 12.52 7.89 -17.07
C GLN A 238 13.46 7.34 -16.01
N TRP A 239 13.81 6.06 -16.13
CA TRP A 239 14.62 5.33 -15.15
C TRP A 239 16.09 5.71 -15.22
N ASP A 240 16.58 6.12 -16.39
CA ASP A 240 17.90 6.73 -16.53
C ASP A 240 18.02 8.01 -15.71
N ARG A 241 17.05 8.93 -15.87
CA ARG A 241 17.01 10.18 -15.10
C ARG A 241 16.87 9.93 -13.61
N GLN A 242 16.03 8.96 -13.22
CA GLN A 242 15.86 8.60 -11.81
C GLN A 242 17.18 8.05 -11.23
N ALA A 243 17.83 7.10 -11.91
CA ALA A 243 19.10 6.53 -11.47
C ALA A 243 20.19 7.59 -11.36
N GLU A 244 20.31 8.49 -12.34
CA GLU A 244 21.27 9.61 -12.33
C GLU A 244 21.00 10.57 -11.17
N THR A 245 19.73 10.93 -10.94
CA THR A 245 19.32 11.81 -9.83
C THR A 245 19.69 11.21 -8.47
N LEU A 246 19.43 9.91 -8.28
CA LEU A 246 19.76 9.22 -7.03
C LEU A 246 21.27 9.09 -6.83
N GLN A 247 22.03 8.72 -7.87
CA GLN A 247 23.49 8.63 -7.81
C GLN A 247 24.12 9.99 -7.48
N ALA A 248 23.67 11.07 -8.14
CA ALA A 248 24.18 12.42 -7.91
C ALA A 248 23.96 12.91 -6.46
N ASN A 249 22.92 12.40 -5.79
CA ASN A 249 22.57 12.74 -4.41
C ASN A 249 23.01 11.69 -3.37
N GLY A 250 23.77 10.67 -3.79
CA GLY A 250 24.30 9.64 -2.90
C GLY A 250 23.21 8.77 -2.24
N LEU A 251 22.10 8.55 -2.94
CA LEU A 251 21.03 7.63 -2.60
C LEU A 251 21.14 6.35 -3.44
N LYS A 252 20.61 5.26 -2.90
CA LYS A 252 20.42 4.01 -3.63
C LYS A 252 19.01 3.92 -4.21
N TRP A 253 18.77 2.87 -4.99
CA TRP A 253 17.51 2.61 -5.67
C TRP A 253 16.97 1.22 -5.33
N VAL A 254 15.68 1.14 -5.09
CA VAL A 254 14.91 -0.11 -5.00
C VAL A 254 13.93 -0.14 -6.18
N PRO A 255 14.31 -0.70 -7.33
CA PRO A 255 13.35 -0.88 -8.42
C PRO A 255 12.35 -1.97 -8.02
N PHE A 256 11.06 -1.61 -8.00
CA PHE A 256 9.97 -2.57 -7.94
C PHE A 256 9.67 -3.05 -9.36
N LEU A 257 10.11 -4.25 -9.69
CA LEU A 257 10.03 -4.84 -11.02
C LEU A 257 8.70 -5.58 -11.18
N ILE A 258 7.78 -5.01 -11.95
CA ILE A 258 6.38 -5.47 -11.99
C ILE A 258 5.99 -5.99 -13.37
N ALA A 259 5.50 -7.23 -13.45
CA ALA A 259 4.82 -7.77 -14.63
C ALA A 259 3.70 -8.74 -14.21
N GLY A 260 2.58 -8.74 -14.95
CA GLY A 260 1.40 -9.55 -14.62
C GLY A 260 0.15 -8.71 -14.34
N PRO A 261 0.19 -7.71 -13.45
CA PRO A 261 -0.92 -6.77 -13.27
C PRO A 261 -1.32 -6.06 -14.57
N ALA A 262 -2.58 -5.67 -14.67
CA ALA A 262 -3.14 -5.07 -15.89
C ALA A 262 -2.40 -3.79 -16.33
N TYR A 263 -2.09 -2.89 -15.39
CA TYR A 263 -1.34 -1.66 -15.67
C TYR A 263 0.14 -1.91 -15.99
N ALA A 264 0.66 -3.06 -15.55
CA ALA A 264 2.07 -3.40 -15.65
C ALA A 264 2.40 -4.18 -16.92
N THR A 265 1.41 -4.71 -17.62
CA THR A 265 1.60 -5.56 -18.81
C THR A 265 1.38 -4.75 -20.09
N PRO A 266 2.30 -4.71 -21.07
CA PRO A 266 2.13 -3.91 -22.29
C PRO A 266 0.87 -4.29 -23.09
N LEU A 267 0.22 -3.31 -23.71
CA LEU A 267 -1.00 -3.55 -24.49
C LEU A 267 -0.76 -4.50 -25.66
N TRP A 268 0.38 -4.37 -26.37
CA TRP A 268 0.72 -5.28 -27.47
C TRP A 268 0.78 -6.75 -27.03
N PHE A 269 1.18 -7.04 -25.78
CA PHE A 269 1.16 -8.40 -25.26
C PHE A 269 -0.26 -8.81 -24.90
N GLN A 270 -1.01 -7.92 -24.24
CA GLN A 270 -2.41 -8.18 -23.85
C GLN A 270 -3.31 -8.50 -25.05
N GLU A 271 -3.05 -7.85 -26.19
CA GLU A 271 -3.79 -8.02 -27.45
C GLU A 271 -3.31 -9.23 -28.28
N SER A 272 -2.20 -9.85 -27.89
CA SER A 272 -1.64 -11.00 -28.61
C SER A 272 -2.32 -12.32 -28.24
N GLU A 273 -2.20 -13.31 -29.12
CA GLU A 273 -2.66 -14.69 -28.87
C GLU A 273 -1.92 -15.39 -27.72
N GLN A 274 -0.85 -14.79 -27.17
CA GLN A 274 -0.09 -15.30 -26.04
C GLN A 274 -0.64 -14.84 -24.69
N SER A 275 -1.52 -13.83 -24.68
CA SER A 275 -2.15 -13.32 -23.46
C SER A 275 -3.17 -14.32 -22.92
N ARG A 276 -3.13 -14.57 -21.62
CA ARG A 276 -4.15 -15.35 -20.90
C ARG A 276 -4.38 -14.65 -19.57
N VAL A 277 -5.62 -14.33 -19.27
CA VAL A 277 -6.01 -13.57 -18.08
C VAL A 277 -6.68 -14.47 -17.06
N VAL A 278 -6.64 -14.09 -15.80
CA VAL A 278 -7.39 -14.79 -14.75
C VAL A 278 -8.90 -14.61 -14.95
N ARG A 279 -9.67 -15.64 -14.59
CA ARG A 279 -11.13 -15.62 -14.63
C ARG A 279 -11.70 -15.88 -13.24
N CYS A 280 -12.69 -15.08 -12.88
CA CYS A 280 -13.39 -15.12 -11.59
C CYS A 280 -14.33 -16.33 -11.52
N LEU A 281 -14.24 -17.14 -10.45
CA LEU A 281 -15.14 -18.27 -10.20
C LEU A 281 -16.54 -17.82 -9.77
N GLU A 282 -16.66 -16.66 -9.11
CA GLU A 282 -17.94 -16.14 -8.64
C GLU A 282 -18.84 -15.67 -9.79
N HIS A 283 -18.24 -15.02 -10.79
CA HIS A 283 -18.98 -14.32 -11.84
C HIS A 283 -18.79 -14.91 -13.24
N GLY A 284 -17.80 -15.79 -13.45
CA GLY A 284 -17.43 -16.25 -14.79
C GLY A 284 -17.02 -15.09 -15.69
N LYS A 285 -16.26 -14.13 -15.15
CA LYS A 285 -15.78 -12.94 -15.86
C LYS A 285 -14.27 -12.89 -15.86
N ASP A 286 -13.71 -12.50 -16.99
CA ASP A 286 -12.28 -12.31 -17.12
C ASP A 286 -11.86 -10.98 -16.52
N SER A 287 -10.70 -10.97 -15.88
CA SER A 287 -10.01 -9.73 -15.51
C SER A 287 -9.17 -9.20 -16.68
N LYS A 288 -8.22 -8.31 -16.40
CA LYS A 288 -7.08 -7.99 -17.28
C LYS A 288 -5.73 -8.33 -16.66
N VAL A 289 -5.73 -8.83 -15.42
CA VAL A 289 -4.53 -9.37 -14.78
C VAL A 289 -4.16 -10.69 -15.45
N GLN A 290 -2.87 -10.87 -15.78
CA GLN A 290 -2.39 -12.08 -16.44
C GLN A 290 -2.51 -13.29 -15.51
N SER A 291 -2.95 -14.41 -16.08
CA SER A 291 -3.03 -15.68 -15.38
C SER A 291 -1.62 -16.18 -15.07
N ILE A 292 -1.38 -16.52 -13.81
CA ILE A 292 -0.13 -17.18 -13.39
C ILE A 292 0.02 -18.60 -13.99
N PHE A 293 -1.07 -19.13 -14.55
CA PHE A 293 -1.07 -20.38 -15.31
C PHE A 293 -0.70 -20.19 -16.79
N ASN A 294 -0.51 -18.94 -17.25
CA ASN A 294 -0.10 -18.65 -18.63
C ASN A 294 1.33 -19.19 -18.90
N PRO A 295 1.52 -20.18 -19.79
CA PRO A 295 2.83 -20.76 -20.05
C PRO A 295 3.81 -19.78 -20.72
N GLN A 296 3.33 -18.69 -21.33
CA GLN A 296 4.18 -17.69 -21.99
C GLN A 296 4.71 -16.62 -21.01
N LEU A 297 3.99 -16.38 -19.90
CA LEU A 297 4.32 -15.31 -18.96
C LEU A 297 5.70 -15.46 -18.29
N PRO A 298 6.16 -16.66 -17.87
CA PRO A 298 7.50 -16.85 -17.34
C PRO A 298 8.63 -16.35 -18.25
N ALA A 299 8.55 -16.64 -19.55
CA ALA A 299 9.56 -16.23 -20.51
C ALA A 299 9.53 -14.71 -20.75
N MET A 300 8.35 -14.10 -20.71
CA MET A 300 8.20 -12.64 -20.81
C MET A 300 8.80 -11.94 -19.57
N ALA A 301 8.53 -12.46 -18.37
CA ALA A 301 9.11 -11.96 -17.14
C ALA A 301 10.64 -12.09 -17.15
N ASP A 302 11.20 -13.23 -17.55
CA ASP A 302 12.67 -13.41 -17.67
C ASP A 302 13.30 -12.42 -18.66
N ARG A 303 12.65 -12.14 -19.81
CA ARG A 303 13.14 -11.12 -20.77
C ARG A 303 13.16 -9.73 -20.15
N PHE A 304 12.08 -9.32 -19.49
CA PHE A 304 12.00 -8.02 -18.84
C PHE A 304 13.09 -7.88 -17.75
N LEU A 305 13.24 -8.90 -16.90
CA LEU A 305 14.28 -8.94 -15.86
C LEU A 305 15.69 -8.88 -16.47
N ALA A 306 15.94 -9.60 -17.56
CA ALA A 306 17.23 -9.58 -18.26
C ALA A 306 17.57 -8.20 -18.82
N ALA A 307 16.63 -7.57 -19.54
CA ALA A 307 16.82 -6.25 -20.15
C ALA A 307 17.05 -5.16 -19.08
N PHE A 308 16.32 -5.23 -17.96
CA PHE A 308 16.55 -4.34 -16.83
C PHE A 308 17.93 -4.56 -16.19
N ALA A 309 18.33 -5.82 -15.98
CA ALA A 309 19.61 -6.17 -15.37
C ALA A 309 20.82 -5.75 -16.22
N GLU A 310 20.77 -5.97 -17.54
CA GLU A 310 21.80 -5.55 -18.49
C GLU A 310 22.11 -4.06 -18.37
N ARG A 311 21.07 -3.25 -18.14
CA ARG A 311 21.20 -1.81 -18.05
C ARG A 311 21.65 -1.29 -16.68
N TYR A 312 21.10 -1.83 -15.59
CA TYR A 312 21.21 -1.18 -14.27
C TYR A 312 22.01 -1.95 -13.22
N ARG A 313 22.13 -3.29 -13.33
CA ARG A 313 22.72 -4.13 -12.27
C ARG A 313 24.10 -3.64 -11.85
N ASP A 314 24.94 -3.35 -12.82
CA ASP A 314 26.36 -3.05 -12.59
C ASP A 314 26.63 -1.54 -12.39
N ARG A 315 25.59 -0.68 -12.38
CA ARG A 315 25.74 0.77 -12.14
C ARG A 315 26.01 1.11 -10.66
N GLY A 316 25.88 0.15 -9.75
CA GLY A 316 26.11 0.35 -8.31
C GLY A 316 25.07 1.23 -7.60
N VAL A 317 23.96 1.56 -8.27
CA VAL A 317 22.87 2.38 -7.70
C VAL A 317 21.84 1.55 -6.92
N ILE A 318 21.70 0.25 -7.21
CA ILE A 318 20.67 -0.60 -6.61
C ILE A 318 21.05 -1.01 -5.17
N GLU A 319 20.13 -0.83 -4.22
CA GLU A 319 20.22 -1.39 -2.85
C GLU A 319 19.67 -2.83 -2.83
N SER A 320 18.46 -3.00 -3.34
CA SER A 320 17.79 -4.30 -3.48
C SER A 320 16.79 -4.25 -4.63
N VAL A 321 16.36 -5.40 -5.15
CA VAL A 321 15.25 -5.47 -6.12
C VAL A 321 13.97 -5.96 -5.41
N LEU A 322 12.84 -5.30 -5.67
CA LEU A 322 11.53 -5.73 -5.18
C LEU A 322 10.75 -6.37 -6.34
N LEU A 323 10.10 -7.50 -6.11
CA LEU A 323 9.42 -8.28 -7.15
C LEU A 323 7.92 -8.12 -7.10
N GLY A 324 7.36 -7.64 -8.21
CA GLY A 324 5.93 -7.40 -8.43
C GLY A 324 5.33 -8.46 -9.35
N VAL A 325 4.93 -9.60 -8.79
CA VAL A 325 4.76 -10.84 -9.54
C VAL A 325 3.33 -11.10 -10.04
N THR A 326 2.31 -10.51 -9.41
CA THR A 326 0.90 -10.65 -9.81
C THR A 326 -0.01 -9.66 -9.05
N GLY A 327 -1.30 -9.97 -8.91
CA GLY A 327 -2.27 -9.19 -8.17
C GLY A 327 -2.65 -7.89 -8.89
N ILE A 328 -3.15 -6.94 -8.12
CA ILE A 328 -3.55 -5.62 -8.65
C ILE A 328 -2.43 -4.61 -8.51
N TYR A 329 -1.58 -4.74 -7.49
CA TYR A 329 -0.52 -3.78 -7.16
C TYR A 329 0.89 -4.40 -7.24
N GLY A 330 1.04 -5.64 -7.70
CA GLY A 330 2.31 -6.36 -7.80
C GLY A 330 2.56 -7.39 -6.70
N GLU A 331 1.74 -7.42 -5.65
CA GLU A 331 1.88 -8.38 -4.54
C GLU A 331 1.72 -9.84 -5.01
N SER A 332 2.42 -10.80 -4.38
CA SER A 332 2.25 -12.24 -4.59
C SER A 332 0.95 -12.79 -4.01
N ILE A 333 -0.16 -12.22 -4.47
CA ILE A 333 -1.55 -12.57 -4.15
C ILE A 333 -2.42 -12.54 -5.41
N TYR A 334 -3.57 -13.19 -5.35
CA TYR A 334 -4.60 -13.03 -6.37
C TYR A 334 -5.29 -11.66 -6.27
N PRO A 335 -5.97 -11.21 -7.35
CA PRO A 335 -6.62 -9.91 -7.34
C PRO A 335 -7.60 -9.70 -6.17
N ALA A 336 -7.47 -8.56 -5.48
CA ALA A 336 -8.22 -8.26 -4.26
C ALA A 336 -8.62 -6.78 -4.08
N GLY A 337 -8.14 -5.88 -4.95
CA GLY A 337 -8.49 -4.45 -4.91
C GLY A 337 -9.90 -4.16 -5.41
N PRO A 338 -10.41 -2.94 -5.24
CA PRO A 338 -11.67 -2.53 -5.86
C PRO A 338 -11.55 -2.48 -7.40
N GLU A 339 -12.70 -2.50 -8.10
CA GLU A 339 -12.74 -2.17 -9.52
C GLU A 339 -12.43 -0.69 -9.73
N GLY A 340 -11.70 -0.37 -10.79
CA GLY A 340 -11.34 1.00 -11.16
C GLY A 340 -10.11 1.55 -10.42
N GLY A 341 -9.94 2.88 -10.46
CA GLY A 341 -8.76 3.55 -9.92
C GLY A 341 -7.61 3.69 -10.91
N TRP A 342 -6.41 3.96 -10.40
CA TRP A 342 -5.24 4.27 -11.23
C TRP A 342 -4.73 3.07 -12.03
N THR A 343 -4.97 1.84 -11.56
CA THR A 343 -4.56 0.60 -12.25
C THR A 343 -5.34 0.35 -13.54
N ALA A 344 -6.45 1.07 -13.75
CA ALA A 344 -7.24 1.04 -14.98
C ALA A 344 -6.80 2.09 -16.02
N GLN A 345 -5.81 2.95 -15.72
CA GLN A 345 -5.40 4.04 -16.61
C GLN A 345 -4.89 3.55 -17.97
N LEU A 346 -4.12 2.46 -17.99
CA LEU A 346 -3.57 1.90 -19.22
C LEU A 346 -4.63 1.11 -20.01
N THR A 347 -5.41 0.28 -19.33
CA THR A 347 -6.26 -0.73 -19.97
C THR A 347 -7.73 -0.34 -20.07
N GLY A 348 -8.13 0.78 -19.46
CA GLY A 348 -9.53 1.04 -19.12
C GLY A 348 -10.04 0.14 -17.98
N PRO A 349 -11.30 0.33 -17.53
CA PRO A 349 -11.92 -0.48 -16.48
C PRO A 349 -11.88 -1.99 -16.79
N TYR A 350 -11.75 -2.80 -15.74
CA TYR A 350 -11.74 -4.26 -15.83
C TYR A 350 -12.28 -4.91 -14.55
N HIS A 351 -12.70 -6.17 -14.66
CA HIS A 351 -13.28 -6.90 -13.54
C HIS A 351 -12.22 -7.25 -12.48
N ASN A 352 -12.48 -6.89 -11.23
CA ASN A 352 -11.58 -7.13 -10.11
C ASN A 352 -12.29 -6.99 -8.76
N HIS A 353 -12.08 -7.91 -7.83
CA HIS A 353 -12.56 -7.86 -6.46
C HIS A 353 -11.85 -8.95 -5.66
N LEU A 354 -11.96 -8.91 -4.33
CA LEU A 354 -11.62 -10.04 -3.49
C LEU A 354 -12.49 -11.25 -3.88
N GLY A 355 -11.87 -12.31 -4.40
CA GLY A 355 -12.56 -13.49 -4.91
C GLY A 355 -11.60 -14.60 -5.36
N TRP A 356 -12.14 -15.69 -5.89
CA TRP A 356 -11.37 -16.85 -6.33
C TRP A 356 -11.10 -16.81 -7.84
N TRP A 357 -9.83 -16.57 -8.18
CA TRP A 357 -9.36 -16.35 -9.55
C TRP A 357 -8.74 -17.61 -10.17
N ALA A 358 -9.55 -18.66 -10.29
CA ALA A 358 -9.18 -19.96 -10.86
C ALA A 358 -10.23 -20.51 -11.84
N GLY A 359 -10.99 -19.62 -12.48
CA GLY A 359 -12.05 -20.00 -13.42
C GLY A 359 -11.60 -20.18 -14.87
N ASP A 360 -10.34 -19.91 -15.20
CA ASP A 360 -9.84 -20.03 -16.57
C ASP A 360 -9.42 -21.47 -16.89
N GLU A 361 -9.41 -21.82 -18.18
CA GLU A 361 -9.15 -23.21 -18.62
C GLU A 361 -7.78 -23.74 -18.18
N LEU A 362 -6.77 -22.86 -18.03
CA LEU A 362 -5.43 -23.24 -17.59
C LEU A 362 -5.43 -23.52 -16.08
N ALA A 363 -6.14 -22.72 -15.29
CA ALA A 363 -6.39 -23.01 -13.88
C ALA A 363 -7.17 -24.32 -13.68
N GLU A 364 -8.21 -24.58 -14.50
CA GLU A 364 -8.95 -25.86 -14.45
C GLU A 364 -8.03 -27.05 -14.70
N ALA A 365 -7.19 -26.97 -15.75
CA ALA A 365 -6.25 -28.02 -16.10
C ALA A 365 -5.18 -28.24 -15.01
N ALA A 366 -4.66 -27.15 -14.43
CA ALA A 366 -3.68 -27.20 -13.35
C ALA A 366 -4.27 -27.83 -12.08
N PHE A 367 -5.50 -27.48 -11.71
CA PHE A 367 -6.18 -28.07 -10.56
C PHE A 367 -6.42 -29.57 -10.75
N ARG A 368 -6.94 -29.96 -11.92
CA ARG A 368 -7.15 -31.36 -12.28
C ARG A 368 -5.87 -32.18 -12.14
N LYS A 369 -4.77 -31.67 -12.69
CA LYS A 369 -3.45 -32.33 -12.61
C LYS A 369 -2.97 -32.44 -11.17
N ALA A 370 -3.15 -31.40 -10.36
CA ALA A 370 -2.78 -31.43 -8.95
C ALA A 370 -3.56 -32.48 -8.17
N MET A 371 -4.89 -32.58 -8.40
CA MET A 371 -5.73 -33.58 -7.76
C MET A 371 -5.39 -35.00 -8.24
N GLN A 372 -5.10 -35.18 -9.53
CA GLN A 372 -4.61 -36.46 -10.04
C GLN A 372 -3.29 -36.86 -9.39
N THR A 373 -2.37 -35.91 -9.21
CA THR A 373 -1.08 -36.16 -8.55
C THR A 373 -1.25 -36.53 -7.08
N ARG A 374 -2.17 -35.86 -6.37
CA ARG A 374 -2.42 -36.08 -4.93
C ARG A 374 -3.07 -37.43 -4.65
N TYR A 375 -4.02 -37.85 -5.47
CA TYR A 375 -4.83 -39.04 -5.21
C TYR A 375 -4.42 -40.27 -6.01
N GLY A 376 -3.70 -40.09 -7.12
CA GLY A 376 -3.36 -41.15 -8.08
C GLY A 376 -4.58 -41.61 -8.88
N GLU A 377 -5.56 -42.18 -8.19
CA GLU A 377 -6.77 -42.78 -8.75
C GLU A 377 -8.03 -41.97 -8.42
N ILE A 378 -8.97 -41.90 -9.37
CA ILE A 378 -10.22 -41.15 -9.17
C ILE A 378 -11.07 -41.73 -8.03
N ALA A 379 -10.98 -43.05 -7.80
CA ALA A 379 -11.67 -43.72 -6.70
C ALA A 379 -11.20 -43.20 -5.32
N ALA A 380 -9.91 -42.91 -5.16
CA ALA A 380 -9.36 -42.36 -3.92
C ALA A 380 -9.83 -40.92 -3.67
N LEU A 381 -9.89 -40.10 -4.74
CA LEU A 381 -10.47 -38.76 -4.65
C LEU A 381 -11.96 -38.82 -4.30
N ASN A 382 -12.73 -39.65 -5.00
CA ASN A 382 -14.16 -39.84 -4.75
C ASN A 382 -14.43 -40.27 -3.30
N GLN A 383 -13.61 -41.18 -2.77
CA GLN A 383 -13.69 -41.58 -1.35
C GLN A 383 -13.41 -40.40 -0.40
N ALA A 384 -12.35 -39.62 -0.66
CA ALA A 384 -11.97 -38.50 0.19
C ALA A 384 -12.98 -37.33 0.14
N TRP A 385 -13.55 -37.07 -1.03
CA TRP A 385 -14.44 -35.94 -1.28
C TRP A 385 -15.92 -36.29 -1.12
N GLY A 386 -16.26 -37.58 -1.04
CA GLY A 386 -17.65 -38.04 -1.04
C GLY A 386 -18.34 -37.78 -2.38
N THR A 387 -17.61 -37.92 -3.49
CA THR A 387 -18.08 -37.66 -4.86
C THR A 387 -18.11 -38.94 -5.70
N THR A 388 -18.65 -38.85 -6.92
CA THR A 388 -18.78 -39.98 -7.86
C THR A 388 -18.33 -39.58 -9.26
N HIS A 389 -17.20 -38.88 -9.37
CA HIS A 389 -16.63 -38.50 -10.67
C HIS A 389 -16.22 -39.75 -11.45
N ALA A 390 -16.54 -39.79 -12.75
CA ALA A 390 -16.15 -40.90 -13.63
C ALA A 390 -14.63 -40.97 -13.85
N ASP A 391 -13.99 -39.80 -13.97
CA ASP A 391 -12.55 -39.62 -14.14
C ASP A 391 -12.13 -38.23 -13.64
N PHE A 392 -10.84 -37.91 -13.75
CA PHE A 392 -10.33 -36.59 -13.38
C PHE A 392 -10.80 -35.47 -14.34
N ALA A 393 -11.29 -35.76 -15.55
CA ALA A 393 -11.79 -34.73 -16.45
C ALA A 393 -12.99 -33.97 -15.85
N ALA A 394 -13.79 -34.66 -15.03
CA ALA A 394 -14.91 -34.07 -14.28
C ALA A 394 -14.51 -33.20 -13.07
N VAL A 395 -13.24 -33.23 -12.65
CA VAL A 395 -12.74 -32.43 -11.51
C VAL A 395 -12.41 -31.01 -11.98
N LYS A 396 -13.02 -30.02 -11.33
CA LYS A 396 -12.88 -28.59 -11.63
C LYS A 396 -12.72 -27.75 -10.36
N PRO A 397 -12.05 -26.59 -10.43
CA PRO A 397 -12.11 -25.56 -9.39
C PRO A 397 -13.56 -25.23 -9.02
N PHE A 398 -13.78 -24.90 -7.74
CA PHE A 398 -15.10 -24.55 -7.22
C PHE A 398 -14.98 -23.47 -6.16
N LEU A 399 -16.07 -22.74 -5.91
CA LEU A 399 -16.12 -21.85 -4.76
C LEU A 399 -16.10 -22.69 -3.47
N PRO A 400 -15.28 -22.37 -2.46
CA PRO A 400 -15.19 -23.14 -1.21
C PRO A 400 -16.53 -23.38 -0.51
N LYS A 401 -17.46 -22.43 -0.60
CA LYS A 401 -18.84 -22.56 -0.06
C LYS A 401 -19.66 -23.69 -0.72
N HIS A 402 -19.24 -24.15 -1.89
CA HIS A 402 -19.85 -25.25 -2.65
C HIS A 402 -19.00 -26.54 -2.61
N ALA A 403 -17.94 -26.57 -1.81
CA ALA A 403 -17.15 -27.78 -1.64
C ALA A 403 -18.04 -28.92 -1.09
N PRO A 404 -17.89 -30.16 -1.59
CA PRO A 404 -18.73 -31.29 -1.16
C PRO A 404 -18.53 -31.65 0.32
N ASN A 405 -17.31 -31.46 0.84
CA ASN A 405 -16.98 -31.62 2.24
C ASN A 405 -15.75 -30.76 2.62
N ASP A 406 -15.37 -30.79 3.91
CA ASP A 406 -14.22 -30.05 4.43
C ASP A 406 -12.90 -30.46 3.74
N ARG A 407 -12.72 -31.75 3.43
CA ARG A 407 -11.49 -32.25 2.80
C ARG A 407 -11.30 -31.65 1.42
N ALA A 408 -12.32 -31.70 0.56
CA ALA A 408 -12.31 -31.07 -0.75
C ALA A 408 -12.06 -29.57 -0.67
N ARG A 409 -12.69 -28.89 0.31
CA ARG A 409 -12.46 -27.46 0.54
C ARG A 409 -11.01 -27.15 0.88
N ALA A 410 -10.42 -27.94 1.77
CA ALA A 410 -9.02 -27.80 2.17
C ALA A 410 -8.08 -28.11 1.00
N ASP A 411 -8.32 -29.16 0.21
CA ASP A 411 -7.50 -29.48 -0.97
C ASP A 411 -7.47 -28.36 -2.01
N PHE A 412 -8.63 -27.72 -2.26
CA PHE A 412 -8.68 -26.58 -3.16
C PHE A 412 -7.89 -25.39 -2.62
N ALA A 413 -8.07 -25.03 -1.34
CA ALA A 413 -7.37 -23.92 -0.72
C ALA A 413 -5.85 -24.15 -0.64
N GLU A 414 -5.42 -25.35 -0.22
CA GLU A 414 -4.02 -25.76 -0.16
C GLU A 414 -3.36 -25.69 -1.55
N TRP A 415 -4.01 -26.24 -2.58
CA TRP A 415 -3.53 -26.15 -3.95
C TRP A 415 -3.41 -24.69 -4.40
N TYR A 416 -4.43 -23.87 -4.16
CA TYR A 416 -4.48 -22.49 -4.59
C TYR A 416 -3.34 -21.65 -3.98
N GLN A 417 -3.05 -21.85 -2.69
CA GLN A 417 -1.93 -21.21 -2.02
C GLN A 417 -0.56 -21.74 -2.48
N GLN A 418 -0.47 -23.05 -2.74
CA GLN A 418 0.77 -23.65 -3.24
C GLN A 418 1.14 -23.11 -4.63
N VAL A 419 0.16 -22.93 -5.54
CA VAL A 419 0.42 -22.35 -6.87
C VAL A 419 1.02 -20.95 -6.76
N MET A 420 0.50 -20.09 -5.87
CA MET A 420 1.07 -18.75 -5.66
C MET A 420 2.50 -18.81 -5.07
N THR A 421 2.75 -19.77 -4.19
CA THR A 421 4.10 -20.02 -3.64
C THR A 421 5.07 -20.45 -4.74
N ASP A 422 4.67 -21.38 -5.60
CA ASP A 422 5.48 -21.85 -6.73
C ASP A 422 5.74 -20.73 -7.76
N TRP A 423 4.73 -19.89 -8.02
CA TRP A 423 4.86 -18.69 -8.86
C TRP A 423 5.88 -17.71 -8.30
N SER A 424 5.86 -17.50 -6.98
CA SER A 424 6.82 -16.64 -6.28
C SER A 424 8.25 -17.18 -6.40
N VAL A 425 8.45 -18.50 -6.26
CA VAL A 425 9.75 -19.15 -6.45
C VAL A 425 10.25 -19.01 -7.89
N LEU A 426 9.38 -19.12 -8.88
CA LEU A 426 9.73 -18.93 -10.29
C LEU A 426 10.33 -17.55 -10.53
N TRP A 427 9.67 -16.51 -10.03
CA TRP A 427 10.13 -15.14 -10.13
C TRP A 427 11.46 -14.92 -9.41
N VAL A 428 11.58 -15.38 -8.16
CA VAL A 428 12.84 -15.26 -7.40
C VAL A 428 14.01 -15.94 -8.12
N LYS A 429 13.80 -17.13 -8.70
CA LYS A 429 14.83 -17.84 -9.48
C LYS A 429 15.21 -17.05 -10.74
N ALA A 430 14.23 -16.55 -11.48
CA ALA A 430 14.48 -15.75 -12.69
C ALA A 430 15.25 -14.47 -12.35
N THR A 431 14.88 -13.78 -11.27
CA THR A 431 15.62 -12.60 -10.81
C THR A 431 17.03 -12.96 -10.35
N ARG A 432 17.21 -14.01 -9.54
CA ARG A 432 18.54 -14.43 -9.05
C ARG A 432 19.50 -14.79 -10.18
N LYS A 433 19.00 -15.37 -11.28
CA LYS A 433 19.78 -15.62 -12.51
C LYS A 433 20.42 -14.34 -13.06
N HIS A 434 19.67 -13.23 -13.09
CA HIS A 434 20.15 -11.96 -13.63
C HIS A 434 20.84 -11.07 -12.60
N PHE A 435 20.50 -11.23 -11.32
CA PHE A 435 21.01 -10.51 -10.16
C PHE A 435 21.69 -11.45 -9.14
N PRO A 436 22.88 -12.00 -9.45
CA PRO A 436 23.50 -13.04 -8.62
C PRO A 436 23.95 -12.55 -7.23
N LYS A 437 24.12 -11.24 -7.04
CA LYS A 437 24.67 -10.63 -5.81
C LYS A 437 23.77 -9.61 -5.14
N THR A 438 22.62 -9.29 -5.73
CA THR A 438 21.71 -8.26 -5.21
C THR A 438 20.69 -8.91 -4.29
N GLU A 439 20.34 -8.25 -3.19
CA GLU A 439 19.26 -8.69 -2.32
C GLU A 439 17.92 -8.62 -3.07
N ILE A 440 17.06 -9.62 -2.86
CA ILE A 440 15.77 -9.76 -3.54
C ILE A 440 14.68 -9.78 -2.48
N TYR A 441 13.68 -8.90 -2.61
CA TYR A 441 12.45 -8.95 -1.85
C TYR A 441 11.31 -9.43 -2.74
N LEU A 442 10.58 -10.45 -2.29
CA LEU A 442 9.26 -10.76 -2.81
C LEU A 442 8.24 -9.82 -2.16
N CYS A 443 7.53 -9.03 -2.95
CA CYS A 443 6.41 -8.23 -2.45
C CYS A 443 5.21 -9.15 -2.20
N THR A 444 4.70 -9.18 -0.97
CA THR A 444 3.47 -9.91 -0.59
C THR A 444 2.63 -9.05 0.34
N GLY A 445 1.36 -9.37 0.53
CA GLY A 445 0.43 -8.50 1.24
C GLY A 445 -0.87 -9.15 1.65
N GLY A 446 -1.80 -8.32 2.13
CA GLY A 446 -3.14 -8.74 2.53
C GLY A 446 -3.16 -9.61 3.80
N SER A 447 -4.30 -10.21 4.15
CA SER A 447 -4.45 -10.90 5.45
C SER A 447 -3.92 -12.34 5.49
N GLY A 448 -3.29 -12.80 4.40
CA GLY A 448 -2.88 -14.19 4.22
C GLY A 448 -4.06 -15.17 4.04
N THR A 449 -5.30 -14.69 3.95
CA THR A 449 -6.48 -15.55 3.77
C THR A 449 -6.34 -16.42 2.52
N PRO A 450 -6.91 -17.65 2.51
CA PRO A 450 -6.76 -18.54 1.35
C PRO A 450 -7.25 -17.96 0.03
N VAL A 451 -8.26 -17.09 0.04
CA VAL A 451 -8.77 -16.40 -1.16
C VAL A 451 -7.73 -15.48 -1.82
N LEU A 452 -6.74 -15.00 -1.06
CA LEU A 452 -5.63 -14.21 -1.58
C LEU A 452 -4.50 -15.09 -2.13
N GLY A 453 -4.48 -16.38 -1.83
CA GLY A 453 -3.45 -17.32 -2.26
C GLY A 453 -2.09 -17.17 -1.56
N ALA A 454 -1.84 -16.12 -0.77
CA ALA A 454 -0.58 -16.01 -0.02
C ALA A 454 -0.58 -16.94 1.20
N ASP A 455 0.50 -17.70 1.34
CA ASP A 455 0.92 -18.34 2.59
C ASP A 455 2.31 -17.84 2.95
N PHE A 456 2.37 -16.98 3.97
CA PHE A 456 3.58 -16.22 4.28
C PHE A 456 4.71 -17.12 4.77
N THR A 457 4.39 -18.09 5.64
CA THR A 457 5.37 -19.06 6.11
C THR A 457 5.89 -19.92 4.95
N ALA A 458 5.01 -20.43 4.08
CA ALA A 458 5.41 -21.24 2.93
C ALA A 458 6.24 -20.44 1.92
N GLN A 459 5.84 -19.20 1.61
CA GLN A 459 6.60 -18.31 0.73
C GLN A 459 7.99 -18.03 1.30
N ALA A 460 8.10 -17.68 2.59
CA ALA A 460 9.38 -17.41 3.24
C ALA A 460 10.31 -18.64 3.15
N LYS A 461 9.80 -19.83 3.49
CA LYS A 461 10.54 -21.09 3.38
C LYS A 461 11.02 -21.36 1.97
N ALA A 462 10.13 -21.20 0.99
CA ALA A 462 10.38 -21.60 -0.39
C ALA A 462 11.40 -20.69 -1.10
N ILE A 463 11.45 -19.40 -0.74
CA ILE A 463 12.36 -18.44 -1.37
C ILE A 463 13.72 -18.32 -0.64
N ALA A 464 13.79 -18.67 0.65
CA ALA A 464 15.01 -18.56 1.45
C ALA A 464 16.26 -19.23 0.81
N PRO A 465 16.18 -20.43 0.18
CA PRO A 465 17.33 -21.06 -0.48
C PRO A 465 17.95 -20.23 -1.62
N PHE A 466 17.24 -19.23 -2.15
CA PHE A 466 17.71 -18.35 -3.21
C PHE A 466 18.25 -17.00 -2.67
N GLY A 467 18.40 -16.88 -1.35
CA GLY A 467 18.84 -15.66 -0.68
C GLY A 467 17.87 -14.50 -0.89
N ALA A 468 16.56 -14.79 -0.90
CA ALA A 468 15.52 -13.79 -1.07
C ALA A 468 14.68 -13.67 0.21
N GLY A 469 14.24 -12.45 0.51
CA GLY A 469 13.40 -12.10 1.64
C GLY A 469 11.99 -11.68 1.22
N ILE A 470 11.19 -11.24 2.18
CA ILE A 470 9.81 -10.78 1.96
C ILE A 470 9.69 -9.29 2.30
N ARG A 471 9.02 -8.52 1.44
CA ARG A 471 8.45 -7.22 1.85
C ARG A 471 6.94 -7.38 2.01
N ILE A 472 6.46 -7.15 3.23
CA ILE A 472 5.04 -7.33 3.59
C ILE A 472 4.33 -5.98 3.61
N THR A 473 3.26 -5.85 2.81
CA THR A 473 2.50 -4.60 2.53
C THR A 473 1.21 -4.54 3.36
N ASN A 474 1.33 -4.33 4.67
CA ASN A 474 0.19 -4.47 5.58
C ASN A 474 0.07 -3.39 6.64
N GLU A 475 1.12 -2.59 6.86
CA GLU A 475 1.13 -1.67 7.98
C GLU A 475 0.22 -0.45 7.76
N ALA A 476 -0.14 0.18 8.87
CA ALA A 476 -0.86 1.44 8.95
C ALA A 476 -0.40 2.20 10.20
N SER A 477 -1.31 2.93 10.86
CA SER A 477 -0.99 3.78 12.01
C SER A 477 -1.08 3.10 13.38
N SER A 478 -1.58 1.87 13.46
CA SER A 478 -1.83 1.17 14.73
C SER A 478 -0.76 0.13 15.02
N TYR A 479 0.01 0.31 16.11
CA TYR A 479 1.06 -0.64 16.48
C TYR A 479 0.54 -2.07 16.72
N PRO A 480 -0.50 -2.32 17.56
CA PRO A 480 -0.98 -3.68 17.78
C PRO A 480 -1.45 -4.36 16.48
N HIS A 481 -2.05 -3.59 15.56
CA HIS A 481 -2.45 -4.12 14.25
C HIS A 481 -1.23 -4.47 13.38
N ASN A 482 -0.28 -3.54 13.26
CA ASN A 482 0.95 -3.74 12.50
C ASN A 482 1.73 -4.95 13.03
N PHE A 483 1.84 -5.08 14.36
CA PHE A 483 2.50 -6.20 15.00
C PHE A 483 1.89 -7.53 14.56
N VAL A 484 0.58 -7.76 14.79
CA VAL A 484 -0.01 -9.08 14.54
C VAL A 484 -0.04 -9.45 13.06
N ILE A 485 -0.22 -8.48 12.17
CA ILE A 485 -0.33 -8.77 10.73
C ILE A 485 1.03 -9.02 10.07
N THR A 486 2.13 -8.55 10.68
CA THR A 486 3.49 -8.75 10.17
C THR A 486 4.29 -9.82 10.93
N ARG A 487 3.83 -10.23 12.12
CA ARG A 487 4.56 -11.16 13.00
C ARG A 487 4.77 -12.54 12.40
N GLU A 488 3.82 -13.06 11.59
CA GLU A 488 4.02 -14.35 10.90
C GLU A 488 5.24 -14.28 9.97
N VAL A 489 5.37 -13.21 9.18
CA VAL A 489 6.52 -13.00 8.27
C VAL A 489 7.82 -12.84 9.06
N ALA A 490 7.82 -12.03 10.13
CA ALA A 490 9.01 -11.87 10.97
C ALA A 490 9.48 -13.22 11.56
N THR A 491 8.54 -14.00 12.10
CA THR A 491 8.82 -15.33 12.67
C THR A 491 9.35 -16.30 11.61
N ALA A 492 8.71 -16.37 10.44
CA ALA A 492 9.11 -17.29 9.40
C ALA A 492 10.50 -16.94 8.82
N THR A 493 10.76 -15.65 8.59
CA THR A 493 12.04 -15.21 8.01
C THR A 493 13.22 -15.44 8.97
N GLU A 494 13.02 -15.29 10.28
CA GLU A 494 14.00 -15.67 11.30
C GLU A 494 14.27 -17.18 11.27
N LEU A 495 13.23 -18.02 11.33
CA LEU A 495 13.34 -19.48 11.31
C LEU A 495 14.12 -20.00 10.09
N TYR A 496 13.81 -19.47 8.91
CA TYR A 496 14.43 -19.90 7.65
C TYR A 496 15.69 -19.11 7.29
N LYS A 497 16.23 -18.30 8.22
CA LYS A 497 17.47 -17.54 8.05
C LYS A 497 17.48 -16.66 6.80
N THR A 498 16.35 -16.02 6.54
CA THR A 498 16.21 -14.98 5.51
C THR A 498 15.85 -13.65 6.20
N PHE A 499 15.28 -12.70 5.46
CA PHE A 499 15.05 -11.34 5.94
C PHE A 499 13.69 -10.81 5.48
N ALA A 500 13.21 -9.78 6.17
CA ALA A 500 11.96 -9.11 5.85
C ALA A 500 12.09 -7.59 5.83
N GLY A 501 11.16 -6.95 5.12
CA GLY A 501 10.92 -5.51 5.14
C GLY A 501 9.44 -5.21 5.36
N PHE A 502 9.13 -4.08 6.00
CA PHE A 502 7.76 -3.66 6.32
C PHE A 502 7.33 -2.44 5.50
N GLU A 503 6.15 -2.53 4.89
CA GLU A 503 5.56 -1.51 4.04
C GLU A 503 4.10 -1.24 4.47
N PRO A 504 3.63 0.03 4.41
CA PRO A 504 2.25 0.31 4.74
C PRO A 504 1.33 0.08 3.54
N ALA A 505 0.17 -0.52 3.78
CA ALA A 505 -0.96 -0.54 2.84
C ALA A 505 -2.12 0.37 3.28
N GLY A 506 -2.16 0.71 4.57
CA GLY A 506 -3.17 1.61 5.14
C GLY A 506 -2.70 3.05 5.28
N LEU A 507 -3.60 3.90 5.77
CA LEU A 507 -3.27 5.28 6.12
C LEU A 507 -2.19 5.31 7.21
N VAL A 508 -1.14 6.11 6.97
CA VAL A 508 -0.11 6.45 7.95
C VAL A 508 -0.26 7.91 8.32
N ASP A 509 -0.76 8.19 9.52
CA ASP A 509 -0.78 9.52 10.13
C ASP A 509 0.52 9.82 10.88
N GLU A 510 0.60 10.96 11.58
CA GLU A 510 1.78 11.34 12.35
C GLU A 510 2.13 10.35 13.46
N LYS A 511 1.15 9.67 14.07
CA LYS A 511 1.37 8.63 15.10
C LYS A 511 1.82 7.32 14.47
N GLY A 512 1.33 7.03 13.27
CA GLY A 512 1.75 5.90 12.45
C GLY A 512 3.23 5.92 12.13
N VAL A 513 3.85 7.10 11.99
CA VAL A 513 5.31 7.21 11.88
C VAL A 513 6.01 6.53 13.05
N VAL A 514 5.60 6.85 14.28
CA VAL A 514 6.19 6.28 15.51
C VAL A 514 5.90 4.78 15.62
N ALA A 515 4.64 4.38 15.41
CA ALA A 515 4.20 3.00 15.51
C ALA A 515 5.00 2.06 14.58
N ARG A 516 5.29 2.51 13.36
CA ARG A 516 6.02 1.74 12.35
C ARG A 516 7.53 1.68 12.61
N ILE A 517 8.14 2.78 13.07
CA ILE A 517 9.54 2.75 13.54
C ILE A 517 9.68 1.72 14.66
N TYR A 518 8.78 1.75 15.66
CA TYR A 518 8.81 0.81 16.76
C TYR A 518 8.60 -0.63 16.29
N ASN A 519 7.61 -0.90 15.43
CA ASN A 519 7.36 -2.25 14.93
C ASN A 519 8.54 -2.82 14.13
N ALA A 520 9.10 -2.06 13.20
CA ALA A 520 10.26 -2.48 12.43
C ALA A 520 11.47 -2.78 13.33
N THR A 521 11.80 -1.84 14.20
CA THR A 521 12.95 -1.93 15.11
C THR A 521 12.83 -3.13 16.05
N ALA A 522 11.68 -3.25 16.73
CA ALA A 522 11.43 -4.32 17.69
C ALA A 522 11.36 -5.70 17.03
N SER A 523 10.95 -5.78 15.76
CA SER A 523 10.89 -7.05 15.01
C SER A 523 12.20 -7.45 14.35
N GLY A 524 13.26 -6.63 14.45
CA GLY A 524 14.55 -6.96 13.87
C GLY A 524 14.59 -6.99 12.34
N ILE A 525 13.64 -6.35 11.69
CA ILE A 525 13.53 -6.41 10.23
C ILE A 525 14.61 -5.59 9.53
N ARG A 526 14.97 -6.00 8.32
CA ARG A 526 16.06 -5.40 7.55
C ARG A 526 15.67 -4.04 6.95
N GLN A 527 14.40 -3.84 6.59
CA GLN A 527 13.99 -2.70 5.78
C GLN A 527 12.66 -2.07 6.21
N LEU A 528 12.66 -0.77 6.52
CA LEU A 528 11.46 0.01 6.74
C LEU A 528 11.14 0.86 5.50
N HIS A 529 9.98 0.64 4.90
CA HIS A 529 9.47 1.47 3.79
C HIS A 529 8.52 2.55 4.31
N TYR A 530 8.57 3.77 3.79
CA TYR A 530 7.44 4.71 3.82
C TYR A 530 7.15 5.23 2.42
N TYR A 531 5.89 5.55 2.11
CA TYR A 531 5.63 6.46 0.99
C TYR A 531 6.02 7.87 1.40
N GLN A 532 6.55 8.65 0.46
CA GLN A 532 7.04 9.99 0.74
C GLN A 532 6.05 10.86 1.55
N PRO A 533 4.73 10.88 1.27
CA PRO A 533 3.79 11.64 2.08
C PRO A 533 3.74 11.22 3.55
N ASN A 534 4.00 9.96 3.91
CA ASN A 534 3.82 9.52 5.30
C ASN A 534 4.67 10.30 6.31
N ILE A 535 5.91 10.63 5.95
CA ILE A 535 6.81 11.43 6.79
C ILE A 535 6.85 12.91 6.40
N LEU A 536 6.37 13.27 5.20
CA LEU A 536 6.42 14.62 4.62
C LEU A 536 5.04 15.27 4.38
N GLN A 537 3.96 14.75 4.98
CA GLN A 537 2.60 15.30 4.83
C GLN A 537 2.28 16.43 5.82
N SER A 538 3.07 16.57 6.89
CA SER A 538 2.88 17.59 7.92
C SER A 538 4.15 17.82 8.72
N LYS A 539 4.23 18.97 9.39
CA LYS A 539 5.31 19.25 10.33
C LYS A 539 5.36 18.25 11.49
N ALA A 540 4.20 17.78 11.96
CA ALA A 540 4.11 16.80 13.04
C ALA A 540 4.68 15.42 12.65
N ALA A 541 4.35 14.93 11.44
CA ALA A 541 4.88 13.66 10.93
C ALA A 541 6.41 13.72 10.78
N LEU A 542 6.93 14.82 10.21
CA LEU A 542 8.35 15.05 10.08
C LEU A 542 9.03 15.14 11.45
N ALA A 543 8.47 15.89 12.40
CA ALA A 543 9.01 16.00 13.76
C ALA A 543 9.07 14.65 14.49
N ASN A 544 8.03 13.82 14.35
CA ASN A 544 8.00 12.47 14.91
C ASN A 544 9.08 11.59 14.29
N PHE A 545 9.22 11.60 12.96
CA PHE A 545 10.28 10.87 12.28
C PHE A 545 11.66 11.33 12.77
N ARG A 546 11.92 12.64 12.82
CA ARG A 546 13.22 13.18 13.24
C ARG A 546 13.57 12.83 14.68
N ARG A 547 12.60 12.87 15.58
CA ARG A 547 12.79 12.50 16.99
C ARG A 547 13.22 11.04 17.13
N ASP A 548 12.58 10.14 16.37
CA ASP A 548 12.73 8.71 16.54
C ASP A 548 13.68 8.06 15.50
N ALA A 549 14.24 8.84 14.57
CA ALA A 549 15.10 8.36 13.49
C ALA A 549 16.30 7.54 13.98
N ALA A 550 16.88 7.89 15.13
CA ALA A 550 17.99 7.17 15.73
C ALA A 550 17.62 5.73 16.17
N LEU A 551 16.33 5.43 16.31
CA LEU A 551 15.82 4.10 16.67
C LEU A 551 15.68 3.18 15.46
N VAL A 552 15.77 3.69 14.23
CA VAL A 552 15.62 2.91 12.98
C VAL A 552 16.86 2.06 12.74
N ILE A 553 16.96 0.99 13.53
CA ILE A 553 18.00 -0.04 13.55
C ILE A 553 17.37 -1.41 13.84
N PRO A 554 17.89 -2.52 13.31
CA PRO A 554 17.36 -3.83 13.65
C PRO A 554 17.74 -4.18 15.09
N ARG A 555 16.80 -4.72 15.87
CA ARG A 555 17.06 -5.31 17.20
C ARG A 555 16.70 -6.79 17.21
N GLN A 556 17.23 -7.53 18.17
CA GLN A 556 16.85 -8.91 18.41
C GLN A 556 15.66 -8.93 19.39
N PRO A 557 14.48 -9.43 19.00
CA PRO A 557 13.35 -9.55 19.92
C PRO A 557 13.61 -10.66 20.95
N GLU A 558 13.21 -10.44 22.20
CA GLU A 558 13.22 -11.48 23.24
C GLU A 558 11.88 -12.22 23.23
N VAL A 559 11.82 -13.34 22.50
CA VAL A 559 10.59 -14.11 22.31
C VAL A 559 10.67 -15.45 23.03
N SER A 560 9.75 -15.67 23.97
CA SER A 560 9.63 -16.94 24.71
C SER A 560 8.25 -17.59 24.62
N VAL A 561 7.31 -16.92 23.95
CA VAL A 561 5.92 -17.37 23.77
C VAL A 561 5.64 -17.51 22.27
N GLY A 562 4.99 -18.59 21.88
CA GLY A 562 4.42 -18.77 20.55
C GLY A 562 2.91 -18.59 20.56
N PHE A 563 2.36 -18.09 19.47
CA PHE A 563 0.94 -18.08 19.16
C PHE A 563 0.73 -18.92 17.90
N TYR A 564 -0.05 -19.99 18.01
CA TYR A 564 -0.30 -20.89 16.89
C TYR A 564 -1.36 -20.30 15.94
N VAL A 565 -0.92 -19.97 14.73
CA VAL A 565 -1.75 -19.53 13.62
C VAL A 565 -2.21 -20.77 12.85
N SER A 566 -3.42 -21.24 13.16
CA SER A 566 -4.03 -22.41 12.49
C SER A 566 -4.51 -22.07 11.08
N ARG A 567 -3.56 -21.88 10.15
CA ARG A 567 -3.84 -21.56 8.74
C ARG A 567 -4.67 -22.66 8.06
N GLU A 568 -4.50 -23.91 8.49
CA GLU A 568 -5.28 -25.07 8.03
C GLU A 568 -6.76 -24.98 8.39
N SER A 569 -7.12 -24.21 9.42
CA SER A 569 -8.51 -23.96 9.77
C SER A 569 -9.17 -22.94 8.84
N TRP A 570 -8.41 -22.04 8.19
CA TRP A 570 -8.96 -20.86 7.52
C TRP A 570 -9.85 -21.17 6.32
N ALA A 571 -9.62 -22.29 5.65
CA ALA A 571 -10.48 -22.73 4.56
C ALA A 571 -11.83 -23.26 5.07
N VAL A 572 -11.83 -24.01 6.17
CA VAL A 572 -13.01 -24.74 6.65
C VAL A 572 -13.81 -23.99 7.72
N ALA A 573 -13.14 -23.13 8.49
CA ALA A 573 -13.66 -22.33 9.59
C ALA A 573 -13.17 -20.85 9.48
N PRO A 574 -13.47 -20.14 8.38
CA PRO A 574 -13.00 -18.77 8.16
C PRO A 574 -13.49 -17.76 9.23
N GLU A 575 -14.55 -18.08 9.95
CA GLU A 575 -15.05 -17.30 11.09
C GLU A 575 -14.05 -17.16 12.25
N THR A 576 -13.05 -18.04 12.32
CA THR A 576 -12.02 -18.05 13.36
C THR A 576 -10.97 -16.95 13.22
N LEU A 577 -10.79 -16.37 12.02
CA LEU A 577 -9.68 -15.45 11.73
C LEU A 577 -9.79 -14.13 12.51
N GLY A 578 -10.99 -13.53 12.56
CA GLY A 578 -11.21 -12.26 13.27
C GLY A 578 -10.86 -12.39 14.76
N PRO A 579 -11.51 -13.33 15.49
CA PRO A 579 -11.21 -13.60 16.89
C PRO A 579 -9.74 -13.94 17.14
N MET A 580 -9.09 -14.70 16.23
CA MET A 580 -7.68 -15.05 16.35
C MET A 580 -6.78 -13.80 16.35
N TYR A 581 -6.99 -12.85 15.42
CA TYR A 581 -6.24 -11.58 15.41
C TYR A 581 -6.59 -10.67 16.58
N GLU A 582 -7.82 -10.72 17.11
CA GLU A 582 -8.20 -10.00 18.34
C GLU A 582 -7.45 -10.53 19.56
N GLN A 583 -7.43 -11.85 19.74
CA GLN A 583 -6.72 -12.51 20.83
C GLN A 583 -5.21 -12.32 20.74
N ALA A 584 -4.64 -12.37 19.53
CA ALA A 584 -3.22 -12.08 19.31
C ALA A 584 -2.88 -10.63 19.70
N ARG A 585 -3.76 -9.66 19.40
CA ARG A 585 -3.56 -8.26 19.81
C ARG A 585 -3.63 -8.10 21.33
N ALA A 586 -4.58 -8.76 21.98
CA ALA A 586 -4.68 -8.76 23.44
C ALA A 586 -3.44 -9.41 24.09
N LEU A 587 -2.93 -10.51 23.53
CA LEU A 587 -1.70 -11.15 24.01
C LEU A 587 -0.48 -10.24 23.88
N ARG A 588 -0.44 -9.39 22.84
CA ARG A 588 0.70 -8.49 22.61
C ARG A 588 0.88 -7.49 23.75
N ASP A 589 -0.20 -7.05 24.40
CA ASP A 589 -0.10 -6.15 25.57
C ASP A 589 0.52 -6.84 26.79
N LEU A 590 0.53 -8.18 26.84
CA LEU A 590 1.07 -8.98 27.93
C LEU A 590 2.51 -9.46 27.66
N THR A 591 2.84 -9.79 26.41
CA THR A 591 4.14 -10.34 26.03
C THR A 591 4.42 -10.14 24.54
N ASP A 592 5.71 -10.14 24.16
CA ASP A 592 6.10 -10.39 22.78
C ASP A 592 5.97 -11.89 22.46
N PHE A 593 5.66 -12.24 21.21
CA PHE A 593 5.42 -13.62 20.81
C PHE A 593 5.73 -13.89 19.33
N ALA A 594 6.14 -15.12 19.04
CA ALA A 594 6.28 -15.65 17.69
C ALA A 594 4.91 -16.09 17.17
N MET A 595 4.61 -15.85 15.89
CA MET A 595 3.44 -16.44 15.23
C MET A 595 3.89 -17.69 14.45
N VAL A 596 3.54 -18.86 14.96
CA VAL A 596 3.96 -20.15 14.40
C VAL A 596 2.79 -20.83 13.70
N THR A 597 3.04 -21.52 12.59
CA THR A 597 2.05 -22.24 11.79
C THR A 597 2.35 -23.73 11.84
N ARG A 598 1.45 -24.57 11.30
CA ARG A 598 1.72 -26.01 11.12
C ARG A 598 3.10 -26.31 10.51
N GLN A 599 3.52 -25.50 9.52
CA GLN A 599 4.78 -25.71 8.81
C GLN A 599 5.97 -25.33 9.68
N SER A 600 5.94 -24.15 10.31
CA SER A 600 7.07 -23.70 11.14
C SER A 600 7.21 -24.53 12.41
N VAL A 601 6.10 -25.02 12.99
CA VAL A 601 6.11 -25.98 14.10
C VAL A 601 6.84 -27.26 13.71
N VAL A 602 6.49 -27.86 12.56
CA VAL A 602 7.17 -29.07 12.05
C VAL A 602 8.65 -28.81 11.77
N ASP A 603 8.99 -27.61 11.32
CA ASP A 603 10.37 -27.21 11.04
C ASP A 603 11.16 -26.77 12.29
N GLY A 604 10.57 -26.87 13.48
CA GLY A 604 11.26 -26.70 14.77
C GLY A 604 11.15 -25.33 15.42
N ALA A 605 10.19 -24.49 15.02
CA ALA A 605 9.98 -23.15 15.61
C ALA A 605 9.70 -23.15 17.11
N LEU A 606 9.31 -24.29 17.70
CA LEU A 606 9.01 -24.40 19.13
C LEU A 606 10.27 -24.54 20.01
N ARG A 607 11.44 -24.85 19.44
CA ARG A 607 12.64 -25.23 20.18
C ARG A 607 13.03 -24.22 21.26
N ASP A 608 12.99 -22.94 20.92
CA ASP A 608 13.45 -21.85 21.80
C ASP A 608 12.27 -21.18 22.55
N LEU A 609 11.06 -21.69 22.38
CA LEU A 609 9.86 -21.20 23.05
C LEU A 609 9.59 -21.97 24.34
N ARG A 610 9.12 -21.25 25.35
CA ARG A 610 8.71 -21.81 26.65
C ARG A 610 7.22 -22.16 26.68
N ALA A 611 6.39 -21.35 26.03
CA ALA A 611 4.94 -21.54 25.99
C ALA A 611 4.39 -21.41 24.57
N LEU A 612 3.33 -22.14 24.26
CA LEU A 612 2.57 -22.06 23.01
C LEU A 612 1.10 -21.83 23.33
N VAL A 613 0.54 -20.74 22.80
CA VAL A 613 -0.89 -20.41 22.86
C VAL A 613 -1.59 -20.98 21.64
N LEU A 614 -2.54 -21.89 21.86
CA LEU A 614 -3.31 -22.58 20.83
C LEU A 614 -4.81 -22.27 20.99
N LEU A 615 -5.27 -21.26 20.24
CA LEU A 615 -6.65 -20.78 20.23
C LEU A 615 -7.22 -20.90 18.82
N GLN A 616 -8.54 -20.87 18.67
CA GLN A 616 -9.20 -20.75 17.36
C GLN A 616 -8.72 -21.79 16.32
N SER A 617 -8.45 -23.01 16.76
CA SER A 617 -7.76 -24.06 15.98
C SER A 617 -8.62 -25.31 15.77
N PRO A 618 -9.77 -25.22 15.07
CA PRO A 618 -10.63 -26.38 14.86
C PRO A 618 -10.02 -27.48 13.99
N VAL A 619 -9.00 -27.14 13.19
CA VAL A 619 -8.16 -28.10 12.49
C VAL A 619 -6.77 -28.05 13.09
N LEU A 620 -6.20 -29.24 13.35
CA LEU A 620 -4.80 -29.39 13.71
C LEU A 620 -4.22 -30.55 12.89
N GLU A 621 -3.23 -30.26 12.05
CA GLU A 621 -2.63 -31.29 11.20
C GLU A 621 -1.83 -32.32 12.02
N PRO A 622 -1.85 -33.63 11.65
CA PRO A 622 -1.19 -34.67 12.43
C PRO A 622 0.30 -34.45 12.70
N ALA A 623 1.03 -33.91 11.72
CA ALA A 623 2.46 -33.62 11.88
C ALA A 623 2.71 -32.49 12.88
N ALA A 624 1.93 -31.42 12.81
CA ALA A 624 2.01 -30.31 13.77
C ALA A 624 1.55 -30.76 15.17
N ALA A 625 0.47 -31.53 15.27
CA ALA A 625 -0.02 -32.11 16.52
C ALA A 625 1.05 -32.96 17.21
N LYS A 626 1.73 -33.82 16.45
CA LYS A 626 2.82 -34.66 16.93
C LYS A 626 4.02 -33.82 17.40
N ALA A 627 4.43 -32.81 16.62
CA ALA A 627 5.54 -31.94 17.00
C ALA A 627 5.24 -31.12 18.27
N ILE A 628 3.99 -30.65 18.44
CA ILE A 628 3.54 -29.99 19.68
C ILE A 628 3.58 -30.98 20.85
N GLU A 629 3.10 -32.21 20.66
CA GLU A 629 3.11 -33.25 21.69
C GLU A 629 4.55 -33.58 22.15
N GLU A 630 5.47 -33.78 21.21
CA GLU A 630 6.88 -34.05 21.49
C GLU A 630 7.55 -32.87 22.23
N TRP A 631 7.22 -31.63 21.86
CA TRP A 631 7.73 -30.44 22.53
C TRP A 631 7.19 -30.30 23.97
N VAL A 632 5.90 -30.58 24.20
CA VAL A 632 5.32 -30.60 25.56
C VAL A 632 5.99 -31.67 26.43
N GLN A 633 6.24 -32.86 25.88
CA GLN A 633 6.96 -33.94 26.59
C GLN A 633 8.39 -33.54 27.00
N GLN A 634 9.00 -32.59 26.28
CA GLN A 634 10.32 -32.03 26.59
C GLN A 634 10.26 -30.85 27.58
N GLY A 635 9.09 -30.52 28.11
CA GLY A 635 8.89 -29.47 29.11
C GLY A 635 8.26 -28.18 28.59
N GLY A 636 7.83 -28.16 27.32
CA GLY A 636 7.06 -27.05 26.75
C GLY A 636 5.69 -26.88 27.42
N ILE A 637 5.21 -25.64 27.54
CA ILE A 637 3.91 -25.32 28.13
C ILE A 637 2.88 -25.04 27.03
N LEU A 638 1.92 -25.94 26.83
CA LEU A 638 0.79 -25.69 25.95
C LEU A 638 -0.35 -25.01 26.72
N VAL A 639 -0.75 -23.83 26.27
CA VAL A 639 -1.96 -23.13 26.73
C VAL A 639 -2.99 -23.22 25.60
N ALA A 640 -3.99 -24.06 25.78
CA ALA A 640 -5.06 -24.23 24.79
C ALA A 640 -6.42 -23.91 25.41
N ALA A 641 -7.33 -23.38 24.60
CA ALA A 641 -8.73 -23.18 24.99
C ALA A 641 -9.65 -23.88 23.98
N ASP A 642 -10.53 -24.73 24.49
CA ASP A 642 -11.59 -25.35 23.70
C ASP A 642 -12.82 -24.42 23.70
N LEU A 643 -12.95 -23.63 22.65
CA LEU A 643 -14.03 -22.65 22.52
C LEU A 643 -15.24 -23.30 21.84
N SER A 644 -16.45 -23.04 22.33
CA SER A 644 -17.66 -23.63 21.74
C SER A 644 -17.86 -23.29 20.26
N SER A 645 -17.40 -22.11 19.84
CA SER A 645 -17.43 -21.63 18.46
C SER A 645 -16.31 -22.18 17.57
N ALA A 646 -15.25 -22.73 18.15
CA ALA A 646 -14.06 -23.19 17.46
C ALA A 646 -13.44 -24.37 18.20
N ARG A 647 -14.19 -25.48 18.28
CA ARG A 647 -13.77 -26.66 19.04
C ARG A 647 -12.41 -27.15 18.56
N LEU A 648 -11.46 -27.23 19.46
CA LEU A 648 -10.06 -27.50 19.15
C LEU A 648 -9.90 -28.84 18.45
N ALA A 649 -9.12 -28.92 17.36
CA ALA A 649 -8.78 -30.17 16.65
C ALA A 649 -9.99 -31.11 16.38
N SER A 650 -11.15 -30.55 16.08
CA SER A 650 -12.41 -31.28 15.91
C SER A 650 -12.83 -31.49 14.45
N ARG A 651 -12.04 -31.00 13.49
CA ARG A 651 -12.35 -31.04 12.04
C ARG A 651 -11.17 -31.60 11.24
N LEU A 652 -11.48 -32.17 10.08
CA LEU A 652 -10.57 -32.82 9.10
C LEU A 652 -9.80 -34.05 9.58
N TYR A 653 -9.29 -34.05 10.81
CA TYR A 653 -8.49 -35.13 11.39
C TYR A 653 -9.08 -35.56 12.73
N ASP A 654 -8.80 -36.80 13.16
CA ASP A 654 -9.18 -37.28 14.50
C ASP A 654 -8.22 -36.74 15.56
N GLY A 655 -8.57 -35.58 16.14
CA GLY A 655 -7.82 -34.95 17.22
C GLY A 655 -8.17 -35.46 18.62
N ALA A 656 -9.18 -36.32 18.79
CA ALA A 656 -9.72 -36.66 20.12
C ALA A 656 -8.67 -37.36 21.00
N ALA A 657 -7.90 -38.28 20.41
CA ALA A 657 -6.83 -38.97 21.13
C ALA A 657 -5.72 -38.01 21.56
N TRP A 658 -5.36 -37.04 20.71
CA TRP A 658 -4.36 -36.02 21.01
C TRP A 658 -4.84 -35.08 22.13
N GLN A 659 -6.09 -34.61 22.07
CA GLN A 659 -6.69 -33.78 23.11
C GLN A 659 -6.66 -34.48 24.46
N LYS A 660 -7.08 -35.75 24.52
CA LYS A 660 -7.11 -36.53 25.77
C LYS A 660 -5.72 -36.70 26.39
N ARG A 661 -4.67 -36.76 25.57
CA ARG A 661 -3.28 -36.91 26.04
C ARG A 661 -2.69 -35.58 26.52
N LEU A 662 -2.92 -34.49 25.80
CA LEU A 662 -2.26 -33.21 26.09
C LEU A 662 -3.06 -32.27 26.98
N LEU A 663 -4.38 -32.37 26.98
CA LEU A 663 -5.25 -31.44 27.68
C LEU A 663 -5.86 -32.12 28.90
N ALA A 664 -5.66 -31.49 30.05
CA ALA A 664 -6.39 -31.89 31.25
C ALA A 664 -7.88 -31.61 31.03
N HIS A 665 -8.74 -32.61 31.26
CA HIS A 665 -10.15 -32.33 31.47
C HIS A 665 -10.26 -31.54 32.78
N ALA A 666 -10.57 -30.25 32.68
CA ALA A 666 -10.96 -29.48 33.85
C ALA A 666 -12.27 -30.07 34.38
N SER A 667 -12.18 -30.95 35.38
CA SER A 667 -13.31 -31.20 36.28
C SER A 667 -13.69 -29.84 36.84
N THR A 668 -14.86 -29.32 36.47
CA THR A 668 -15.47 -28.05 36.94
C THR A 668 -14.63 -27.40 38.04
N GLY A 669 -13.70 -26.54 37.63
CA GLY A 669 -12.80 -25.88 38.57
C GLY A 669 -13.61 -25.09 39.60
N PRO A 670 -13.04 -24.77 40.77
CA PRO A 670 -13.72 -23.85 41.69
C PRO A 670 -14.03 -22.57 40.91
N GLU A 671 -15.19 -21.96 41.15
CA GLU A 671 -15.57 -20.67 40.55
C GLU A 671 -14.37 -19.70 40.63
N LEU A 672 -13.68 -19.50 39.49
CA LEU A 672 -12.51 -18.60 39.40
C LEU A 672 -12.92 -17.14 39.68
N ILE A 673 -14.22 -16.86 39.49
CA ILE A 673 -14.84 -15.58 39.78
C ILE A 673 -16.07 -15.88 40.62
N ARG A 674 -16.01 -15.51 41.90
CA ARG A 674 -17.19 -15.47 42.76
C ARG A 674 -17.77 -14.06 42.68
N ALA A 675 -18.87 -13.89 41.94
CA ALA A 675 -19.58 -12.62 41.94
C ALA A 675 -20.21 -12.40 43.32
N VAL A 676 -19.71 -11.40 44.05
CA VAL A 676 -20.28 -10.98 45.33
C VAL A 676 -20.86 -9.59 45.12
N LEU A 677 -22.14 -9.42 45.46
CA LEU A 677 -22.79 -8.13 45.41
C LEU A 677 -22.27 -7.29 46.57
N ASP A 678 -21.63 -6.15 46.29
CA ASP A 678 -21.21 -5.22 47.33
C ASP A 678 -22.43 -4.40 47.78
N GLY A 679 -22.98 -4.77 48.96
CA GLY A 679 -24.17 -4.14 49.55
C GLY A 679 -25.45 -4.99 49.47
N LYS A 680 -26.60 -4.38 49.83
CA LYS A 680 -27.92 -5.04 49.73
C LYS A 680 -28.34 -5.15 48.26
N ALA A 681 -28.77 -6.33 47.85
CA ALA A 681 -29.41 -6.51 46.55
C ALA A 681 -30.63 -5.59 46.44
N PRO A 682 -30.74 -4.77 45.40
CA PRO A 682 -31.90 -3.90 45.23
C PRO A 682 -33.16 -4.75 44.98
N ASP A 683 -34.31 -4.30 45.49
CA ASP A 683 -35.60 -5.00 45.35
C ASP A 683 -36.00 -5.22 43.87
N ARG A 684 -35.42 -4.43 42.96
CA ARG A 684 -35.43 -4.61 41.51
C ARG A 684 -34.12 -4.12 40.91
N TRP A 685 -33.59 -4.87 39.97
CA TRP A 685 -32.56 -4.40 39.05
C TRP A 685 -32.96 -4.78 37.62
N GLN A 686 -32.49 -3.98 36.66
CA GLN A 686 -32.65 -4.23 35.24
C GLN A 686 -31.25 -4.13 34.63
N LEU A 687 -30.79 -5.23 34.03
CA LEU A 687 -29.58 -5.24 33.24
C LEU A 687 -29.95 -4.98 31.79
N HIS A 688 -29.52 -3.83 31.29
CA HIS A 688 -29.69 -3.47 29.88
C HIS A 688 -28.60 -4.18 29.08
N VAL A 689 -28.86 -5.42 28.68
CA VAL A 689 -28.03 -6.15 27.72
C VAL A 689 -28.41 -5.78 26.29
N GLY A 690 -27.42 -5.64 25.43
CA GLY A 690 -27.61 -5.41 23.99
C GLY A 690 -27.10 -4.06 23.49
N THR A 691 -26.29 -3.34 24.28
CA THR A 691 -25.55 -2.19 23.76
C THR A 691 -24.28 -2.67 23.05
N PRO A 692 -23.75 -1.92 22.07
CA PRO A 692 -22.49 -2.29 21.38
C PRO A 692 -21.29 -2.44 22.33
N ALA A 693 -21.32 -1.82 23.50
CA ALA A 693 -20.27 -1.93 24.52
C ALA A 693 -20.28 -3.27 25.27
N ASP A 694 -21.39 -4.02 25.24
CA ASP A 694 -21.55 -5.29 25.96
C ASP A 694 -20.97 -6.48 25.17
N GLY A 695 -20.54 -6.26 23.92
CA GLY A 695 -20.09 -7.30 23.01
C GLY A 695 -18.93 -8.14 23.54
N SER A 696 -18.01 -7.52 24.29
CA SER A 696 -16.85 -8.21 24.87
C SER A 696 -17.19 -9.09 26.06
N TRP A 697 -18.29 -8.84 26.78
CA TRP A 697 -18.71 -9.61 27.95
C TRP A 697 -19.63 -10.77 27.59
N LEU A 698 -20.42 -10.63 26.52
CA LEU A 698 -21.42 -11.61 26.12
C LEU A 698 -20.88 -12.72 25.21
N GLN A 699 -19.70 -12.54 24.62
CA GLN A 699 -19.14 -13.48 23.64
C GLN A 699 -18.03 -14.39 24.18
N GLY A 700 -17.52 -14.14 25.40
CA GLY A 700 -16.52 -15.00 26.04
C GLY A 700 -15.13 -14.86 25.43
#